data_AF-A0A484FQQ3-F1
#
_entry.id   AF-A0A484FQQ3-F1
#
_cell.length_a   1.000
_cell.length_b   1.000
_cell.length_c   1.000
_cell.angle_alpha   90.00
_cell.angle_beta   90.00
_cell.angle_gamma   90.00
#
_symmetry.space_group_name_H-M   'P 1'
#
loop_
_entity.id
_entity.type
_entity.pdbx_description
1 polymer ?
#
loop_
_entity_poly.entity_id
_entity_poly.type
_entity_poly.pdbx_seq_one_letter_code
_entity_poly.pdbx_strand_id
1 'polypeptide(L)'
;MQNMKVLVCPSGFKGSLQPDVAANCIEAGILSVMPNASVRKVPLVDGGEGFTSALVSATGGTLHSVTVTGPVGVPVASFFGLLGNRSPGNPRTAVIEIAAAAGLSLVPKHLRNPGITTSFGVGELLTAAVEAGAKKIVIGCGDSGICDGGAGMLQALGARLLDQRGLPLPIATGGESLQQLADVDLSRVDQGISDVIIEVAVNWHNVLSGPEGVARIFGAQKGSTVEQTERLSAAMDVLASVAGKLLCDNKVGTAPGGGASGGLGTGLRLLGAKLRPRYEVVAEYVDFDELFTDCDLVLTAEGGIDDQTPRGKIPAEIGMRAKKHGLPVIAIAGTIGPGARVNYEAGIDAYTCILQRPSTLEEAILEAERLTRESAEGVMRMIVVGQMLGSKQTFPLEQGRQQSAVPAPDQLRGACFTPRACSIIVILQLHLSSPVMPKNTPAPDEPAVTFSSGSDAPVALRILHLNDVYHLEPASAEPVGGVARFVTAVNEYRGHDRFNGQPELITLFSGDVFNPSLESSVTKGEHMVPVLNKIGVDCTCVGNHDFDFGVKQFETLTAKCNFPWLLANVLDPALGENVPLGHAKHTHMITSSNGIKIGLIGLGEREWLETINSLPPNIIYKSASETAKELVPQLRAQGADIIICLSHQREPNDNKLAEKTDGLIDIILGGHDHYYAHSFINGTHVLRSGSDFKQLSYIEVRKKEDGSGKWDFDILRRDIVSSIAEDQETLKLTEDLTSKLKHSLAKSIGWTASPLDARFTTVRMKESNMGNFVCDVMRHYHNADCALMAAGTIRGDQIYPPGAIRVRDITNCFPFEDPVIFIRVTGQQLWDALENGVSQYPAQEGRFPQVSNIAYTFDPSKPPGSRIVEATLGGGPMEMDKKYTLATRGYMGRGKDGYTSLLVEPEGGTAEEIVCEENGILISAMLRQYFMSLRTVGQWKNLSEHWVKVAEKCHSPVEPRQMWDTPATTGASDPKPETHSKSWAEWMVKRHALNDKIPKEDSDDDSDSEDEVDSVAQIDMEMLIMRKFFAKWARKAGVKAEVCDPLREGEFTVDWTRVIAPVLEGRIKMIS
;
A
#
# COMPACT_ATOMS: atom_id res chain seq x y z
N MET A 1 23.09 -37.17 -0.23
CA MET A 1 23.15 -35.88 0.49
C MET A 1 23.81 -36.15 1.83
N GLN A 2 24.67 -35.28 2.33
CA GLN A 2 25.25 -35.44 3.67
C GLN A 2 24.17 -35.36 4.75
N ASN A 3 24.41 -36.01 5.89
CA ASN A 3 23.56 -35.87 7.07
C ASN A 3 23.81 -34.50 7.68
N MET A 4 22.89 -33.56 7.44
CA MET A 4 22.94 -32.21 8.00
C MET A 4 22.56 -32.23 9.48
N LYS A 5 23.37 -31.57 10.31
CA LYS A 5 23.18 -31.46 11.76
C LYS A 5 22.56 -30.10 12.08
N VAL A 6 21.29 -30.09 12.49
CA VAL A 6 20.52 -28.86 12.77
C VAL A 6 20.33 -28.71 14.27
N LEU A 7 20.79 -27.58 14.81
CA LEU A 7 20.50 -27.15 16.18
C LEU A 7 19.18 -26.36 16.18
N VAL A 8 18.20 -26.78 16.97
CA VAL A 8 16.86 -26.17 17.05
C VAL A 8 16.68 -25.54 18.44
N CYS A 9 16.80 -24.22 18.50
CA CYS A 9 16.75 -23.40 19.73
C CYS A 9 15.61 -22.36 19.70
N PRO A 10 14.33 -22.76 19.66
CA PRO A 10 13.20 -21.85 19.71
C PRO A 10 12.93 -21.37 21.14
N SER A 11 12.35 -20.17 21.25
CA SER A 11 11.53 -19.79 22.39
C SER A 11 10.06 -20.10 22.12
N GLY A 12 9.24 -20.05 23.17
CA GLY A 12 7.79 -20.15 23.04
C GLY A 12 7.21 -18.97 22.26
N PHE A 13 6.08 -19.20 21.60
CA PHE A 13 5.26 -18.15 21.02
C PHE A 13 4.27 -17.74 22.11
N LYS A 14 4.50 -16.58 22.74
CA LYS A 14 3.82 -16.15 23.98
C LYS A 14 2.30 -16.19 23.81
N GLY A 15 1.63 -17.02 24.63
CA GLY A 15 0.18 -17.25 24.55
C GLY A 15 -0.29 -18.16 23.41
N SER A 16 0.61 -18.93 22.79
CA SER A 16 0.31 -19.83 21.66
C SER A 16 1.06 -21.17 21.74
N LEU A 17 2.37 -21.20 21.52
CA LEU A 17 3.17 -22.44 21.52
C LEU A 17 4.20 -22.43 22.65
N GLN A 18 4.28 -23.53 23.39
CA GLN A 18 5.37 -23.76 24.33
C GLN A 18 6.70 -24.02 23.58
N PRO A 19 7.88 -23.70 24.18
CA PRO A 19 9.17 -23.85 23.52
C PRO A 19 9.44 -25.28 22.98
N ASP A 20 9.02 -26.31 23.71
CA ASP A 20 9.16 -27.72 23.32
C ASP A 20 8.22 -28.10 22.16
N VAL A 21 6.98 -27.61 22.17
CA VAL A 21 6.01 -27.79 21.07
C VAL A 21 6.52 -27.12 19.79
N ALA A 22 7.06 -25.90 19.90
CA ALA A 22 7.71 -25.20 18.79
C ALA A 22 8.91 -26.01 18.26
N ALA A 23 9.77 -26.55 19.14
CA ALA A 23 10.90 -27.38 18.74
C ALA A 23 10.47 -28.67 18.01
N ASN A 24 9.38 -29.31 18.47
CA ASN A 24 8.80 -30.49 17.81
C ASN A 24 8.20 -30.15 16.44
N CYS A 25 7.54 -29.00 16.29
CA CYS A 25 6.99 -28.56 15.00
C CYS A 25 8.10 -28.23 13.99
N ILE A 26 9.17 -27.57 14.44
CA ILE A 26 10.35 -27.27 13.60
C ILE A 26 11.06 -28.56 13.19
N GLU A 27 11.31 -29.50 14.11
CA GLU A 27 11.87 -30.82 13.81
C GLU A 27 11.04 -31.58 12.78
N ALA A 28 9.71 -31.59 12.92
CA ALA A 28 8.81 -32.24 11.95
C ALA A 28 8.91 -31.61 10.55
N GLY A 29 9.04 -30.28 10.45
CA GLY A 29 9.27 -29.57 9.18
C GLY A 29 10.67 -29.78 8.60
N ILE A 30 11.70 -30.01 9.43
CA ILE A 30 13.03 -30.41 8.94
C ILE A 30 12.97 -31.80 8.34
N LEU A 31 12.41 -32.77 9.08
CA LEU A 31 12.41 -34.18 8.69
C LEU A 31 11.47 -34.49 7.52
N SER A 32 10.47 -33.66 7.22
CA SER A 32 9.65 -33.79 6.00
C SER A 32 10.46 -33.50 4.72
N VAL A 33 11.52 -32.70 4.80
CA VAL A 33 12.40 -32.33 3.67
C VAL A 33 13.69 -33.14 3.66
N MET A 34 14.32 -33.32 4.82
CA MET A 34 15.56 -34.09 4.99
C MET A 34 15.37 -35.20 6.05
N PRO A 35 14.80 -36.36 5.70
CA PRO A 35 14.53 -37.45 6.65
C PRO A 35 15.78 -38.01 7.36
N ASN A 36 16.96 -37.77 6.80
CA ASN A 36 18.25 -38.22 7.34
C ASN A 36 19.00 -37.15 8.15
N ALA A 37 18.42 -35.97 8.37
CA ALA A 37 19.04 -34.91 9.16
C ALA A 37 19.08 -35.27 10.66
N SER A 38 20.14 -34.86 11.34
CA SER A 38 20.26 -35.00 12.80
C SER A 38 19.82 -33.71 13.46
N VAL A 39 18.71 -33.76 14.22
CA VAL A 39 18.16 -32.58 14.90
C VAL A 39 18.49 -32.63 16.40
N ARG A 40 19.18 -31.60 16.90
CA ARG A 40 19.41 -31.37 18.33
C ARG A 40 18.45 -30.29 18.82
N LYS A 41 17.38 -30.67 19.52
CA LYS A 41 16.42 -29.73 20.10
C LYS A 41 16.91 -29.23 21.46
N VAL A 42 16.99 -27.91 21.62
CA VAL A 42 17.26 -27.24 22.89
C VAL A 42 16.25 -26.10 23.04
N PRO A 43 15.00 -26.40 23.44
CA PRO A 43 13.99 -25.38 23.66
C PRO A 43 14.45 -24.41 24.77
N LEU A 44 14.35 -23.11 24.52
CA LEU A 44 14.83 -22.06 25.43
C LEU A 44 13.69 -21.25 26.03
N VAL A 45 13.92 -20.82 27.28
CA VAL A 45 12.95 -20.16 28.15
C VAL A 45 13.54 -18.83 28.62
N ASP A 46 12.82 -17.72 28.42
CA ASP A 46 13.33 -16.35 28.68
C ASP A 46 13.16 -15.90 30.14
N GLY A 47 12.98 -16.84 31.07
CA GLY A 47 12.53 -16.53 32.44
C GLY A 47 11.01 -16.29 32.55
N GLY A 48 10.25 -16.41 31.46
CA GLY A 48 8.80 -16.43 31.44
C GLY A 48 8.20 -17.81 31.71
N GLU A 49 7.11 -18.11 31.00
CA GLU A 49 6.36 -19.37 31.14
C GLU A 49 7.24 -20.61 30.81
N GLY A 50 7.15 -21.65 31.63
CA GLY A 50 7.89 -22.92 31.45
C GLY A 50 9.33 -22.92 31.94
N PHE A 51 9.86 -21.79 32.41
CA PHE A 51 11.24 -21.63 32.91
C PHE A 51 11.60 -22.62 34.03
N THR A 52 10.68 -22.83 34.98
CA THR A 52 10.86 -23.73 36.12
C THR A 52 10.89 -25.18 35.68
N SER A 53 9.97 -25.57 34.79
CA SER A 53 9.87 -26.93 34.25
C SER A 53 11.11 -27.31 33.44
N ALA A 54 11.68 -26.37 32.68
CA ALA A 54 12.93 -26.58 31.94
C ALA A 54 14.12 -26.86 32.87
N LEU A 55 14.36 -26.01 33.88
CA LEU A 55 15.47 -26.19 34.82
C LEU A 55 15.30 -27.43 35.72
N VAL A 56 14.06 -27.75 36.13
CA VAL A 56 13.76 -29.00 36.84
C VAL A 56 14.10 -30.20 35.96
N SER A 57 13.70 -30.20 34.70
CA SER A 57 13.97 -31.31 33.77
C SER A 57 15.47 -31.47 33.49
N ALA A 58 16.17 -30.37 33.21
CA ALA A 58 17.61 -30.37 32.94
C ALA A 58 18.47 -30.86 34.11
N THR A 59 18.00 -30.69 35.35
CA THR A 59 18.73 -31.08 36.57
C THR A 59 18.22 -32.35 37.25
N GLY A 60 17.20 -33.03 36.70
CA GLY A 60 16.57 -34.20 37.35
C GLY A 60 15.85 -33.86 38.67
N GLY A 61 15.28 -32.66 38.76
CA GLY A 61 14.62 -32.11 39.95
C GLY A 61 13.19 -32.58 40.20
N THR A 62 12.45 -31.83 41.02
CA THR A 62 11.02 -32.08 41.32
C THR A 62 10.21 -30.79 41.27
N LEU A 63 8.98 -30.84 40.74
CA LEU A 63 8.00 -29.76 40.82
C LEU A 63 7.13 -29.92 42.08
N HIS A 64 6.77 -28.80 42.69
CA HIS A 64 5.93 -28.71 43.90
C HIS A 64 4.75 -27.79 43.61
N SER A 65 3.54 -28.35 43.58
CA SER A 65 2.30 -27.60 43.35
C SER A 65 1.82 -26.90 44.61
N VAL A 66 1.37 -25.66 44.47
CA VAL A 66 0.84 -24.80 45.54
C VAL A 66 -0.29 -23.92 45.01
N THR A 67 -1.19 -23.47 45.88
CA THR A 67 -2.21 -22.48 45.52
C THR A 67 -1.80 -21.12 46.05
N VAL A 68 -1.83 -20.10 45.21
CA VAL A 68 -1.41 -18.72 45.56
C VAL A 68 -2.43 -17.70 45.05
N THR A 69 -2.32 -16.47 45.51
CA THR A 69 -3.15 -15.33 45.09
C THR A 69 -2.73 -14.87 43.70
N GLY A 70 -3.61 -15.08 42.71
CA GLY A 70 -3.37 -14.67 41.32
C GLY A 70 -3.38 -13.14 41.13
N PRO A 71 -3.05 -12.66 39.92
CA PRO A 71 -2.84 -11.23 39.68
C PRO A 71 -4.11 -10.38 39.85
N VAL A 72 -5.29 -10.98 39.79
CA VAL A 72 -6.60 -10.32 40.01
C VAL A 72 -7.18 -10.55 41.43
N GLY A 73 -6.37 -11.05 42.37
CA GLY A 73 -6.78 -11.32 43.76
C GLY A 73 -7.58 -12.62 43.97
N VAL A 74 -7.76 -13.43 42.92
CA VAL A 74 -8.43 -14.74 42.98
C VAL A 74 -7.37 -15.85 43.12
N PRO A 75 -7.58 -16.89 43.95
CA PRO A 75 -6.64 -18.00 44.06
C PRO A 75 -6.42 -18.73 42.72
N VAL A 76 -5.16 -19.02 42.39
CA VAL A 76 -4.72 -19.76 41.22
C VAL A 76 -3.86 -20.97 41.62
N ALA A 77 -3.97 -22.05 40.86
CA ALA A 77 -3.04 -23.17 40.96
C ALA A 77 -1.68 -22.75 40.36
N SER A 78 -0.61 -23.01 41.09
CA SER A 78 0.74 -22.56 40.81
C SER A 78 1.77 -23.62 41.22
N PHE A 79 3.06 -23.35 41.01
CA PHE A 79 4.13 -24.28 41.33
C PHE A 79 5.49 -23.59 41.48
N PHE A 80 6.41 -24.30 42.13
CA PHE A 80 7.84 -24.02 42.08
C PHE A 80 8.63 -25.32 41.88
N GLY A 81 9.91 -25.21 41.51
CA GLY A 81 10.79 -26.35 41.28
C GLY A 81 11.90 -26.46 42.32
N LEU A 82 12.37 -27.67 42.60
CA LEU A 82 13.64 -27.94 43.31
C LEU A 82 14.59 -28.69 42.38
N LEU A 83 15.82 -28.21 42.23
CA LEU A 83 16.81 -28.78 41.31
C LEU A 83 17.45 -30.07 41.84
N GLY A 84 17.74 -31.03 40.95
CA GLY A 84 18.13 -32.40 41.33
C GLY A 84 19.64 -32.65 41.49
N ASN A 85 20.49 -31.96 40.72
CA ASN A 85 21.94 -32.21 40.71
C ASN A 85 22.67 -31.59 41.92
N ARG A 86 22.92 -32.42 42.94
CA ARG A 86 23.67 -32.06 44.16
C ARG A 86 25.17 -32.34 44.00
N SER A 87 25.92 -31.44 43.38
CA SER A 87 27.37 -31.39 43.56
C SER A 87 27.71 -31.10 45.04
N PRO A 88 28.67 -31.80 45.67
CA PRO A 88 29.02 -31.55 47.08
C PRO A 88 29.46 -30.09 47.29
N GLY A 89 28.67 -29.34 48.07
CA GLY A 89 28.92 -27.92 48.37
C GLY A 89 27.88 -26.94 47.79
N ASN A 90 27.05 -27.35 46.81
CA ASN A 90 26.02 -26.45 46.28
C ASN A 90 24.78 -26.36 47.21
N PRO A 91 24.21 -25.15 47.40
CA PRO A 91 23.01 -24.97 48.21
C PRO A 91 21.78 -25.59 47.55
N ARG A 92 20.82 -26.05 48.37
CA ARG A 92 19.52 -26.53 47.88
C ARG A 92 18.81 -25.39 47.17
N THR A 93 18.67 -25.52 45.85
CA THR A 93 18.20 -24.43 44.98
C THR A 93 16.77 -24.68 44.55
N ALA A 94 15.89 -23.70 44.78
CA ALA A 94 14.55 -23.65 44.19
C ALA A 94 14.53 -22.75 42.95
N VAL A 95 13.58 -23.01 42.05
CA VAL A 95 13.29 -22.19 40.88
C VAL A 95 11.82 -21.77 40.93
N ILE A 96 11.57 -20.49 40.67
CA ILE A 96 10.23 -19.90 40.58
C ILE A 96 10.13 -19.16 39.25
N GLU A 97 9.05 -19.36 38.50
CA GLU A 97 8.66 -18.46 37.42
C GLU A 97 7.49 -17.60 37.90
N ILE A 98 7.61 -16.27 37.75
CA ILE A 98 6.53 -15.39 38.21
C ILE A 98 5.25 -15.56 37.39
N ALA A 99 5.35 -16.09 36.16
CA ALA A 99 4.22 -16.28 35.25
C ALA A 99 3.15 -17.20 35.86
N ALA A 100 3.59 -18.21 36.63
CA ALA A 100 2.72 -19.14 37.34
C ALA A 100 1.88 -18.51 38.48
N ALA A 101 2.18 -17.28 38.92
CA ALA A 101 1.45 -16.58 39.98
C ALA A 101 0.92 -15.19 39.59
N ALA A 102 1.61 -14.52 38.66
CA ALA A 102 1.37 -13.13 38.26
C ALA A 102 1.50 -12.92 36.74
N GLY A 103 1.33 -13.99 35.94
CA GLY A 103 1.42 -13.96 34.47
C GLY A 103 0.27 -13.23 33.78
N LEU A 104 0.53 -12.72 32.57
CA LEU A 104 -0.45 -12.04 31.72
C LEU A 104 -1.51 -13.01 31.16
N SER A 105 -1.17 -14.29 31.04
CA SER A 105 -2.08 -15.39 30.71
C SER A 105 -3.12 -15.65 31.82
N LEU A 106 -2.80 -15.32 33.07
CA LEU A 106 -3.72 -15.42 34.23
C LEU A 106 -4.68 -14.21 34.35
N VAL A 107 -4.58 -13.21 33.47
CA VAL A 107 -5.44 -12.01 33.46
C VAL A 107 -6.35 -12.03 32.22
N PRO A 108 -7.65 -12.35 32.38
CA PRO A 108 -8.64 -12.27 31.30
C PRO A 108 -8.61 -10.91 30.61
N LYS A 109 -8.76 -10.84 29.28
CA LYS A 109 -8.65 -9.59 28.49
C LYS A 109 -9.46 -8.42 29.09
N HIS A 110 -10.66 -8.68 29.61
CA HIS A 110 -11.55 -7.67 30.21
C HIS A 110 -11.20 -7.25 31.65
N LEU A 111 -10.26 -7.94 32.32
CA LEU A 111 -9.74 -7.61 33.66
C LEU A 111 -8.30 -7.07 33.62
N ARG A 112 -7.75 -6.84 32.42
CA ARG A 112 -6.42 -6.28 32.20
C ARG A 112 -6.38 -4.81 32.64
N ASN A 113 -5.89 -4.58 33.85
CA ASN A 113 -5.71 -3.26 34.42
C ASN A 113 -4.48 -3.25 35.35
N PRO A 114 -3.31 -2.77 34.88
CA PRO A 114 -2.06 -2.82 35.64
C PRO A 114 -2.05 -1.87 36.85
N GLY A 115 -3.04 -0.96 36.91
CA GLY A 115 -3.31 -0.13 38.08
C GLY A 115 -3.81 -0.90 39.29
N ILE A 116 -4.42 -2.09 39.11
CA ILE A 116 -5.00 -2.90 40.20
C ILE A 116 -4.46 -4.33 40.32
N THR A 117 -3.79 -4.89 39.30
CA THR A 117 -3.22 -6.24 39.37
C THR A 117 -2.00 -6.36 40.30
N THR A 118 -1.87 -7.47 41.03
CA THR A 118 -0.90 -7.64 42.14
C THR A 118 0.15 -8.74 41.94
N SER A 119 1.35 -8.53 42.51
CA SER A 119 2.41 -9.55 42.63
C SER A 119 2.30 -10.45 43.87
N PHE A 120 1.23 -10.35 44.67
CA PHE A 120 1.11 -11.02 45.99
C PHE A 120 1.46 -12.52 45.98
N GLY A 121 0.92 -13.29 45.02
CA GLY A 121 1.21 -14.72 44.90
C GLY A 121 2.69 -15.08 44.64
N VAL A 122 3.50 -14.14 44.13
CA VAL A 122 4.96 -14.34 44.02
C VAL A 122 5.62 -14.39 45.40
N GLY A 123 5.13 -13.60 46.36
CA GLY A 123 5.58 -13.67 47.75
C GLY A 123 5.19 -14.99 48.42
N GLU A 124 3.98 -15.49 48.15
CA GLU A 124 3.53 -16.80 48.63
C GLU A 124 4.35 -17.97 48.03
N LEU A 125 4.73 -17.89 46.74
CA LEU A 125 5.68 -18.83 46.14
C LEU A 125 7.07 -18.79 46.80
N LEU A 126 7.56 -17.60 47.16
CA LEU A 126 8.84 -17.45 47.86
C LEU A 126 8.78 -18.11 49.24
N THR A 127 7.75 -17.84 50.04
CA THR A 127 7.55 -18.49 51.35
C THR A 127 7.51 -20.02 51.20
N ALA A 128 6.73 -20.55 50.26
CA ALA A 128 6.64 -21.99 50.02
C ALA A 128 7.99 -22.64 49.63
N ALA A 129 8.82 -21.94 48.84
CA ALA A 129 10.16 -22.41 48.50
C ALA A 129 11.12 -22.41 49.71
N VAL A 130 11.03 -21.40 50.58
CA VAL A 130 11.81 -21.33 51.84
C VAL A 130 11.38 -22.44 52.81
N GLU A 131 10.07 -22.66 53.00
CA GLU A 131 9.51 -23.75 53.81
C GLU A 131 9.91 -25.14 53.30
N ALA A 132 9.98 -25.31 51.97
CA ALA A 132 10.51 -26.52 51.36
C ALA A 132 12.03 -26.70 51.60
N GLY A 133 12.71 -25.74 52.22
CA GLY A 133 14.11 -25.80 52.65
C GLY A 133 15.10 -25.29 51.62
N ALA A 134 14.70 -24.38 50.72
CA ALA A 134 15.63 -23.71 49.80
C ALA A 134 16.64 -22.83 50.56
N LYS A 135 17.86 -22.77 50.03
CA LYS A 135 18.94 -21.87 50.48
C LYS A 135 19.49 -20.98 49.35
N LYS A 136 19.17 -21.32 48.10
CA LYS A 136 19.22 -20.41 46.93
C LYS A 136 17.83 -20.45 46.26
N ILE A 137 17.34 -19.33 45.77
CA ILE A 137 16.14 -19.24 44.92
C ILE A 137 16.51 -18.52 43.64
N VAL A 138 16.17 -19.11 42.51
CA VAL A 138 16.32 -18.53 41.17
C VAL A 138 14.93 -18.14 40.65
N ILE A 139 14.74 -16.86 40.35
CA ILE A 139 13.44 -16.31 39.93
C ILE A 139 13.50 -15.92 38.45
N GLY A 140 12.65 -16.53 37.62
CA GLY A 140 12.38 -16.11 36.26
C GLY A 140 11.44 -14.91 36.23
N CYS A 141 11.88 -13.78 35.68
CA CYS A 141 11.06 -12.60 35.43
C CYS A 141 10.74 -12.43 33.94
N GLY A 142 9.64 -13.04 33.52
CA GLY A 142 9.00 -12.86 32.21
C GLY A 142 7.47 -12.88 32.32
N ASP A 143 6.80 -12.55 31.21
CA ASP A 143 5.37 -12.71 30.96
C ASP A 143 4.39 -12.19 32.01
N SER A 144 4.81 -11.18 32.78
CA SER A 144 4.02 -10.57 33.87
C SER A 144 2.74 -9.87 33.39
N GLY A 145 1.62 -10.08 34.08
CA GLY A 145 0.38 -9.31 33.95
C GLY A 145 0.32 -8.04 34.82
N ILE A 146 1.37 -7.78 35.61
CA ILE A 146 1.39 -6.82 36.73
C ILE A 146 2.22 -5.55 36.46
N CYS A 147 1.97 -4.48 37.21
CA CYS A 147 2.83 -3.28 37.24
C CYS A 147 2.89 -2.62 38.64
N ASP A 148 2.95 -3.44 39.68
CA ASP A 148 2.86 -3.02 41.09
C ASP A 148 4.23 -2.80 41.77
N GLY A 149 5.34 -2.79 41.02
CA GLY A 149 6.67 -2.60 41.58
C GLY A 149 7.16 -3.71 42.51
N GLY A 150 6.44 -4.84 42.60
CA GLY A 150 6.66 -5.86 43.63
C GLY A 150 6.04 -5.54 44.99
N ALA A 151 5.16 -4.54 45.08
CA ALA A 151 4.47 -4.15 46.30
C ALA A 151 3.69 -5.32 46.93
N GLY A 152 2.90 -6.05 46.12
CA GLY A 152 2.15 -7.21 46.59
C GLY A 152 3.05 -8.31 47.16
N MET A 153 4.14 -8.66 46.46
CA MET A 153 5.14 -9.63 46.90
C MET A 153 5.76 -9.22 48.25
N LEU A 154 6.16 -7.95 48.41
CA LEU A 154 6.71 -7.43 49.67
C LEU A 154 5.68 -7.51 50.80
N GLN A 155 4.42 -7.15 50.56
CA GLN A 155 3.34 -7.25 51.54
C GLN A 155 3.04 -8.70 51.95
N ALA A 156 3.05 -9.65 51.00
CA ALA A 156 2.87 -11.08 51.26
C ALA A 156 3.96 -11.66 52.17
N LEU A 157 5.20 -11.17 52.03
CA LEU A 157 6.34 -11.54 52.87
C LEU A 157 6.35 -10.84 54.25
N GLY A 158 5.42 -9.91 54.51
CA GLY A 158 5.26 -9.22 55.80
C GLY A 158 5.73 -7.76 55.84
N ALA A 159 6.26 -7.21 54.74
CA ALA A 159 6.68 -5.80 54.68
C ALA A 159 5.49 -4.83 54.80
N ARG A 160 5.75 -3.63 55.35
CA ARG A 160 4.77 -2.55 55.45
C ARG A 160 5.17 -1.39 54.56
N LEU A 161 4.41 -1.20 53.48
CA LEU A 161 4.50 0.00 52.63
C LEU A 161 3.65 1.10 53.27
N LEU A 162 4.22 2.27 53.51
CA LEU A 162 3.61 3.33 54.32
C LEU A 162 3.38 4.61 53.51
N ASP A 163 2.26 5.29 53.78
CA ASP A 163 1.98 6.63 53.26
C ASP A 163 2.67 7.74 54.06
N GLN A 164 2.52 9.00 53.62
CA GLN A 164 3.10 10.18 54.29
C GLN A 164 2.58 10.41 55.72
N ARG A 165 1.51 9.72 56.15
CA ARG A 165 0.93 9.77 57.50
C ARG A 165 1.40 8.60 58.36
N GLY A 166 2.24 7.70 57.83
CA GLY A 166 2.69 6.47 58.48
C GLY A 166 1.63 5.36 58.51
N LEU A 167 0.57 5.49 57.70
CA LEU A 167 -0.47 4.46 57.59
C LEU A 167 -0.08 3.45 56.49
N PRO A 168 -0.38 2.15 56.66
CA PRO A 168 -0.16 1.16 55.61
C PRO A 168 -0.96 1.49 54.34
N LEU A 169 -0.31 1.35 53.18
CA LEU A 169 -0.99 1.35 51.89
C LEU A 169 -1.97 0.16 51.79
N PRO A 170 -3.01 0.24 50.93
CA PRO A 170 -3.87 -0.89 50.62
C PRO A 170 -3.06 -2.14 50.25
N ILE A 171 -3.53 -3.31 50.69
CA ILE A 171 -2.90 -4.57 50.33
C ILE A 171 -3.27 -4.91 48.88
N ALA A 172 -2.26 -5.14 48.04
CA ALA A 172 -2.40 -5.83 46.77
C ALA A 172 -3.40 -5.24 45.74
N THR A 173 -3.46 -3.91 45.57
CA THR A 173 -4.28 -3.26 44.52
C THR A 173 -3.44 -2.48 43.50
N GLY A 174 -2.42 -3.14 42.94
CA GLY A 174 -1.66 -2.68 41.77
C GLY A 174 -0.88 -1.36 41.87
N GLY A 175 -0.35 -0.94 40.72
CA GLY A 175 0.69 0.10 40.64
C GLY A 175 0.23 1.52 40.99
N GLU A 176 -1.05 1.86 40.84
CA GLU A 176 -1.52 3.23 41.16
C GLU A 176 -1.45 3.53 42.66
N SER A 177 -1.50 2.50 43.52
CA SER A 177 -1.34 2.64 44.97
C SER A 177 0.01 3.24 45.39
N LEU A 178 1.06 3.02 44.59
CA LEU A 178 2.42 3.47 44.89
C LEU A 178 2.62 4.98 44.78
N GLN A 179 1.68 5.73 44.18
CA GLN A 179 1.75 7.21 44.16
C GLN A 179 1.73 7.82 45.57
N GLN A 180 1.17 7.11 46.55
CA GLN A 180 1.08 7.54 47.94
C GLN A 180 2.24 7.04 48.81
N LEU A 181 3.15 6.21 48.25
CA LEU A 181 4.25 5.61 49.00
C LEU A 181 5.23 6.69 49.51
N ALA A 182 5.52 6.64 50.80
CA ALA A 182 6.52 7.50 51.45
C ALA A 182 7.70 6.70 52.01
N ASP A 183 7.47 5.48 52.50
CA ASP A 183 8.47 4.62 53.15
C ASP A 183 8.13 3.12 53.02
N VAL A 184 9.13 2.25 53.17
CA VAL A 184 8.96 0.78 53.20
C VAL A 184 9.67 0.19 54.41
N ASP A 185 8.90 -0.32 55.35
CA ASP A 185 9.39 -1.03 56.52
C ASP A 185 9.49 -2.55 56.25
N LEU A 186 10.74 -3.02 56.16
CA LEU A 186 11.09 -4.43 55.95
C LEU A 186 11.31 -5.21 57.26
N SER A 187 11.17 -4.59 58.45
CA SER A 187 11.49 -5.21 59.74
C SER A 187 10.64 -6.44 60.12
N ARG A 188 9.54 -6.66 59.40
CA ARG A 188 8.60 -7.77 59.55
C ARG A 188 8.65 -8.78 58.40
N VAL A 189 9.55 -8.59 57.45
CA VAL A 189 9.81 -9.61 56.42
C VAL A 189 10.34 -10.87 57.11
N ASP A 190 9.83 -12.04 56.73
CA ASP A 190 10.19 -13.31 57.35
C ASP A 190 11.72 -13.50 57.43
N GLN A 191 12.24 -13.74 58.64
CA GLN A 191 13.68 -13.94 58.87
C GLN A 191 14.24 -15.09 58.00
N GLY A 192 13.44 -16.11 57.71
CA GLY A 192 13.81 -17.23 56.88
C GLY A 192 14.20 -16.86 55.44
N ILE A 193 13.69 -15.75 54.89
CA ILE A 193 14.06 -15.30 53.55
C ILE A 193 15.37 -14.49 53.52
N SER A 194 15.74 -13.86 54.65
CA SER A 194 16.99 -13.09 54.75
C SER A 194 18.25 -13.96 54.73
N ASP A 195 18.11 -15.25 55.09
CA ASP A 195 19.16 -16.27 55.03
C ASP A 195 19.28 -16.97 53.66
N VAL A 196 18.54 -16.52 52.63
CA VAL A 196 18.41 -17.19 51.33
C VAL A 196 18.99 -16.34 50.21
N ILE A 197 19.84 -16.95 49.38
CA ILE A 197 20.44 -16.28 48.22
C ILE A 197 19.38 -16.20 47.12
N ILE A 198 18.88 -14.99 46.82
CA ILE A 198 17.93 -14.76 45.72
C ILE A 198 18.67 -14.23 44.49
N GLU A 199 18.56 -14.94 43.38
CA GLU A 199 19.03 -14.51 42.06
C GLU A 199 17.84 -14.38 41.09
N VAL A 200 17.83 -13.32 40.28
CA VAL A 200 16.67 -12.98 39.44
C VAL A 200 17.09 -12.85 37.99
N ALA A 201 16.55 -13.72 37.13
CA ALA A 201 16.70 -13.70 35.69
C ALA A 201 15.80 -12.63 35.08
N VAL A 202 16.38 -11.47 34.75
CA VAL A 202 15.67 -10.28 34.24
C VAL A 202 16.10 -9.92 32.81
N ASN A 203 15.20 -9.26 32.05
CA ASN A 203 15.66 -8.51 30.88
C ASN A 203 16.47 -7.31 31.39
N TRP A 204 17.76 -7.27 31.04
CA TRP A 204 18.71 -6.29 31.56
C TRP A 204 18.39 -4.85 31.13
N HIS A 205 17.73 -4.67 29.99
CA HIS A 205 17.40 -3.35 29.44
C HIS A 205 16.16 -2.72 30.10
N ASN A 206 15.35 -3.50 30.82
CA ASN A 206 14.12 -2.99 31.44
C ASN A 206 14.43 -2.14 32.68
N VAL A 207 14.32 -0.82 32.56
CA VAL A 207 14.45 0.15 33.66
C VAL A 207 13.10 0.46 34.30
N LEU A 208 13.13 0.90 35.57
CA LEU A 208 11.91 1.17 36.35
C LEU A 208 11.23 2.48 35.92
N SER A 209 12.04 3.51 35.64
CA SER A 209 11.65 4.92 35.55
C SER A 209 12.17 5.60 34.28
N GLY A 210 11.60 6.78 33.96
CA GLY A 210 12.01 7.61 32.83
C GLY A 210 11.33 7.24 31.50
N PRO A 211 11.82 7.77 30.36
CA PRO A 211 11.18 7.57 29.05
C PRO A 211 11.10 6.10 28.62
N GLU A 212 12.14 5.31 28.89
CA GLU A 212 12.17 3.86 28.65
C GLU A 212 11.68 3.03 29.87
N GLY A 213 11.00 3.67 30.82
CA GLY A 213 10.48 3.02 32.03
C GLY A 213 9.41 1.95 31.73
N VAL A 214 9.43 0.85 32.49
CA VAL A 214 8.58 -0.33 32.27
C VAL A 214 7.09 -0.02 32.09
N ALA A 215 6.55 0.99 32.79
CA ALA A 215 5.17 1.40 32.65
C ALA A 215 4.85 1.87 31.22
N ARG A 216 5.70 2.72 30.63
CA ARG A 216 5.54 3.26 29.28
C ARG A 216 5.74 2.21 28.20
N ILE A 217 6.74 1.34 28.35
CA ILE A 217 7.05 0.31 27.35
C ILE A 217 6.04 -0.85 27.36
N PHE A 218 5.56 -1.28 28.53
CA PHE A 218 4.78 -2.52 28.68
C PHE A 218 3.38 -2.34 29.27
N GLY A 219 2.93 -1.10 29.52
CA GLY A 219 1.61 -0.82 30.08
C GLY A 219 0.46 -1.20 29.15
N ALA A 220 0.53 -0.77 27.87
CA ALA A 220 -0.55 -0.94 26.90
C ALA A 220 -0.99 -2.41 26.74
N GLN A 221 -0.04 -3.35 26.57
CA GLN A 221 -0.35 -4.79 26.48
C GLN A 221 -0.99 -5.39 27.76
N LYS A 222 -0.78 -4.75 28.91
CA LYS A 222 -1.38 -5.09 30.20
C LYS A 222 -2.72 -4.40 30.43
N GLY A 223 -3.17 -3.54 29.51
CA GLY A 223 -4.47 -2.88 29.51
C GLY A 223 -4.50 -1.44 30.01
N SER A 224 -3.36 -0.75 30.17
CA SER A 224 -3.40 0.68 30.54
C SER A 224 -3.74 1.60 29.37
N THR A 225 -4.60 2.59 29.62
CA THR A 225 -4.76 3.75 28.74
C THR A 225 -3.50 4.64 28.76
N VAL A 226 -3.36 5.58 27.84
CA VAL A 226 -2.23 6.54 27.82
C VAL A 226 -2.15 7.32 29.15
N GLU A 227 -3.29 7.82 29.64
CA GLU A 227 -3.38 8.55 30.91
C GLU A 227 -3.00 7.68 32.12
N GLN A 228 -3.46 6.43 32.14
CA GLN A 228 -3.12 5.49 33.21
C GLN A 228 -1.64 5.08 33.15
N THR A 229 -1.07 5.01 31.95
CA THR A 229 0.36 4.70 31.73
C THR A 229 1.26 5.77 32.36
N GLU A 230 0.90 7.05 32.21
CA GLU A 230 1.62 8.15 32.87
C GLU A 230 1.43 8.15 34.39
N ARG A 231 0.21 7.85 34.89
CA ARG A 231 -0.02 7.66 36.34
C ARG A 231 0.82 6.52 36.92
N LEU A 232 0.97 5.42 36.19
CA LEU A 232 1.83 4.30 36.57
C LEU A 232 3.32 4.66 36.50
N SER A 233 3.77 5.40 35.49
CA SER A 233 5.15 5.89 35.42
C SER A 233 5.49 6.76 36.63
N ALA A 234 4.61 7.71 37.00
CA ALA A 234 4.80 8.54 38.19
C ALA A 234 4.86 7.69 39.48
N ALA A 235 4.07 6.62 39.56
CA ALA A 235 4.10 5.69 40.70
C ALA A 235 5.42 4.89 40.77
N MET A 236 5.99 4.49 39.62
CA MET A 236 7.31 3.87 39.54
C MET A 236 8.42 4.85 39.93
N ASP A 237 8.30 6.14 39.58
CA ASP A 237 9.25 7.19 39.99
C ASP A 237 9.23 7.44 41.52
N VAL A 238 8.05 7.37 42.16
CA VAL A 238 7.93 7.39 43.62
C VAL A 238 8.62 6.17 44.24
N LEU A 239 8.37 4.96 43.72
CA LEU A 239 9.03 3.74 44.18
C LEU A 239 10.56 3.84 44.02
N ALA A 240 11.06 4.35 42.89
CA ALA A 240 12.50 4.55 42.66
C ALA A 240 13.12 5.48 43.72
N SER A 241 12.42 6.55 44.10
CA SER A 241 12.86 7.51 45.12
C SER A 241 12.90 6.90 46.53
N VAL A 242 11.88 6.11 46.90
CA VAL A 242 11.82 5.45 48.22
C VAL A 242 12.83 4.30 48.30
N ALA A 243 12.88 3.43 47.29
CA ALA A 243 13.83 2.33 47.22
C ALA A 243 15.29 2.80 47.15
N GLY A 244 15.57 3.93 46.47
CA GLY A 244 16.90 4.51 46.40
C GLY A 244 17.44 4.96 47.77
N LYS A 245 16.58 5.40 48.69
CA LYS A 245 16.98 5.72 50.08
C LYS A 245 17.36 4.46 50.85
N LEU A 246 16.55 3.40 50.74
CA LEU A 246 16.75 2.14 51.47
C LEU A 246 17.96 1.34 50.96
N LEU A 247 18.20 1.37 49.65
CA LEU A 247 19.34 0.73 48.99
C LEU A 247 20.61 1.59 48.97
N CYS A 248 20.53 2.84 49.45
CA CYS A 248 21.60 3.85 49.32
C CYS A 248 22.10 4.04 47.87
N ASP A 249 21.17 3.95 46.89
CA ASP A 249 21.43 3.96 45.46
C ASP A 249 20.51 4.97 44.75
N ASN A 250 21.04 6.13 44.40
CA ASN A 250 20.29 7.18 43.69
C ASN A 250 19.96 6.84 42.23
N LYS A 251 20.39 5.68 41.71
CA LYS A 251 20.17 5.24 40.31
C LYS A 251 19.15 4.10 40.19
N VAL A 252 18.44 3.73 41.26
CA VAL A 252 17.44 2.63 41.23
C VAL A 252 16.46 2.73 40.06
N GLY A 253 15.97 3.94 39.76
CA GLY A 253 15.03 4.18 38.65
C GLY A 253 15.57 3.76 37.27
N THR A 254 16.87 3.94 37.02
CA THR A 254 17.56 3.60 35.76
C THR A 254 18.46 2.37 35.88
N ALA A 255 18.36 1.62 36.97
CA ALA A 255 19.19 0.44 37.20
C ALA A 255 18.80 -0.69 36.23
N PRO A 256 19.77 -1.34 35.54
CA PRO A 256 19.50 -2.45 34.65
C PRO A 256 18.66 -3.56 35.31
N GLY A 257 17.61 -4.00 34.62
CA GLY A 257 16.65 -4.98 35.10
C GLY A 257 15.74 -4.54 36.26
N GLY A 258 15.90 -3.33 36.81
CA GLY A 258 15.06 -2.82 37.91
C GLY A 258 13.57 -2.69 37.54
N GLY A 259 13.28 -2.47 36.26
CA GLY A 259 11.92 -2.45 35.71
C GLY A 259 11.34 -3.82 35.39
N ALA A 260 12.10 -4.91 35.54
CA ALA A 260 11.64 -6.24 35.13
C ALA A 260 10.28 -6.60 35.75
N SER A 261 9.41 -7.14 34.91
CA SER A 261 8.08 -7.63 35.31
C SER A 261 7.20 -6.62 36.04
N GLY A 262 7.17 -5.38 35.54
CA GLY A 262 6.35 -4.32 36.13
C GLY A 262 6.97 -3.67 37.37
N GLY A 263 8.31 -3.62 37.42
CA GLY A 263 9.08 -3.09 38.56
C GLY A 263 9.35 -4.10 39.68
N LEU A 264 8.86 -5.34 39.57
CA LEU A 264 9.14 -6.43 40.51
C LEU A 264 10.64 -6.66 40.75
N GLY A 265 11.48 -6.43 39.73
CA GLY A 265 12.94 -6.46 39.87
C GLY A 265 13.47 -5.51 40.96
N THR A 266 12.86 -4.33 41.13
CA THR A 266 13.20 -3.39 42.21
C THR A 266 12.67 -3.85 43.56
N GLY A 267 11.45 -4.40 43.62
CA GLY A 267 10.93 -5.05 44.83
C GLY A 267 11.82 -6.20 45.32
N LEU A 268 12.36 -7.00 44.40
CA LEU A 268 13.31 -8.07 44.72
C LEU A 268 14.67 -7.53 45.18
N ARG A 269 15.19 -6.43 44.60
CA ARG A 269 16.41 -5.76 45.10
C ARG A 269 16.27 -5.29 46.55
N LEU A 270 15.08 -4.85 46.98
CA LEU A 270 14.82 -4.47 48.38
C LEU A 270 14.94 -5.64 49.36
N LEU A 271 14.77 -6.89 48.89
CA LEU A 271 15.04 -8.11 49.66
C LEU A 271 16.52 -8.56 49.58
N GLY A 272 17.41 -7.76 48.99
CA GLY A 272 18.81 -8.11 48.77
C GLY A 272 19.07 -9.02 47.56
N ALA A 273 18.07 -9.24 46.70
CA ALA A 273 18.23 -10.12 45.54
C ALA A 273 19.21 -9.56 44.49
N LYS A 274 20.01 -10.45 43.90
CA LYS A 274 20.93 -10.13 42.81
C LYS A 274 20.23 -10.29 41.46
N LEU A 275 19.95 -9.16 40.80
CA LEU A 275 19.47 -9.17 39.41
C LEU A 275 20.61 -9.60 38.47
N ARG A 276 20.26 -10.42 37.47
CA ARG A 276 21.19 -10.94 36.44
C ARG A 276 20.50 -10.98 35.08
N PRO A 277 21.23 -10.80 33.96
CA PRO A 277 20.68 -11.08 32.64
C PRO A 277 20.13 -12.51 32.58
N ARG A 278 18.90 -12.67 32.06
CA ARG A 278 18.21 -13.98 31.95
C ARG A 278 19.12 -15.11 31.48
N TYR A 279 19.91 -14.84 30.45
CA TYR A 279 20.78 -15.81 29.82
C TYR A 279 21.87 -16.34 30.77
N GLU A 280 22.54 -15.46 31.55
CA GLU A 280 23.58 -15.89 32.50
C GLU A 280 23.06 -16.91 33.52
N VAL A 281 21.80 -16.76 33.91
CA VAL A 281 21.14 -17.65 34.87
C VAL A 281 20.83 -19.01 34.24
N VAL A 282 20.37 -19.04 32.98
CA VAL A 282 20.14 -20.31 32.26
C VAL A 282 21.47 -21.03 31.99
N ALA A 283 22.53 -20.29 31.67
CA ALA A 283 23.85 -20.83 31.35
C ALA A 283 24.58 -21.51 32.53
N GLU A 284 24.14 -21.31 33.78
CA GLU A 284 24.63 -22.08 34.94
C GLU A 284 24.09 -23.52 34.98
N TYR A 285 23.01 -23.81 34.23
CA TYR A 285 22.31 -25.09 34.23
C TYR A 285 22.24 -25.76 32.84
N VAL A 286 22.65 -25.04 31.80
CA VAL A 286 22.72 -25.49 30.40
C VAL A 286 24.08 -25.06 29.84
N ASP A 287 24.93 -26.02 29.49
CA ASP A 287 26.20 -25.70 28.81
C ASP A 287 25.89 -25.30 27.38
N PHE A 288 25.98 -24.00 27.08
CA PHE A 288 25.69 -23.46 25.76
C PHE A 288 26.87 -23.51 24.80
N ASP A 289 28.11 -23.54 25.29
CA ASP A 289 29.29 -23.52 24.42
C ASP A 289 29.45 -24.90 23.74
N GLU A 290 29.03 -25.99 24.38
CA GLU A 290 28.90 -27.30 23.75
C GLU A 290 27.75 -27.37 22.71
N LEU A 291 26.68 -26.58 22.82
CA LEU A 291 25.50 -26.70 21.93
C LEU A 291 25.82 -26.40 20.47
N PHE A 292 26.67 -25.40 20.23
CA PHE A 292 27.11 -24.96 18.91
C PHE A 292 28.28 -25.80 18.37
N THR A 293 28.68 -26.86 19.07
CA THR A 293 29.63 -27.85 18.54
C THR A 293 28.89 -28.93 17.73
N ASP A 294 29.51 -29.33 16.61
CA ASP A 294 29.03 -30.40 15.74
C ASP A 294 27.64 -30.14 15.12
N CYS A 295 27.37 -28.91 14.67
CA CYS A 295 26.20 -28.55 13.88
C CYS A 295 26.56 -27.73 12.62
N ASP A 296 25.70 -27.80 11.60
CA ASP A 296 25.87 -27.11 10.30
C ASP A 296 24.93 -25.89 10.16
N LEU A 297 23.85 -25.86 10.93
CA LEU A 297 22.77 -24.87 10.85
C LEU A 297 22.10 -24.69 12.21
N VAL A 298 21.70 -23.46 12.54
CA VAL A 298 20.87 -23.14 13.71
C VAL A 298 19.51 -22.61 13.26
N LEU A 299 18.43 -23.21 13.75
CA LEU A 299 17.07 -22.67 13.66
C LEU A 299 16.63 -22.19 15.04
N THR A 300 16.16 -20.95 15.12
CA THR A 300 15.50 -20.38 16.31
C THR A 300 14.10 -19.91 15.94
N ALA A 301 13.26 -19.59 16.92
CA ALA A 301 11.89 -19.15 16.69
C ALA A 301 11.36 -18.33 17.86
N GLU A 302 10.44 -17.40 17.61
CA GLU A 302 9.75 -16.60 18.63
C GLU A 302 8.40 -16.09 18.10
N GLY A 303 7.47 -15.71 18.99
CA GLY A 303 6.18 -15.15 18.59
C GLY A 303 6.26 -13.85 17.76
N GLY A 304 7.34 -13.08 17.85
CA GLY A 304 7.52 -11.85 17.04
C GLY A 304 8.96 -11.34 17.03
N ILE A 305 9.46 -10.96 15.84
CA ILE A 305 10.78 -10.36 15.63
C ILE A 305 10.63 -8.90 15.20
N ASP A 306 11.29 -7.99 15.93
CA ASP A 306 11.15 -6.53 15.85
C ASP A 306 12.47 -5.82 16.23
N ASP A 307 12.44 -4.50 16.36
CA ASP A 307 13.57 -3.67 16.84
C ASP A 307 13.93 -3.85 18.33
N GLN A 308 13.11 -4.57 19.09
CA GLN A 308 13.36 -4.94 20.48
C GLN A 308 14.04 -6.31 20.61
N THR A 309 14.00 -7.15 19.57
CA THR A 309 14.59 -8.50 19.60
C THR A 309 16.09 -8.51 19.95
N PRO A 310 16.94 -7.58 19.45
CA PRO A 310 18.34 -7.48 19.90
C PRO A 310 18.51 -7.09 21.37
N ARG A 311 17.48 -6.54 22.02
CA ARG A 311 17.49 -6.08 23.43
C ARG A 311 17.22 -7.25 24.40
N GLY A 312 17.86 -8.40 24.16
CA GLY A 312 17.84 -9.57 25.03
C GLY A 312 16.69 -10.56 24.83
N LYS A 313 16.10 -10.66 23.62
CA LYS A 313 15.24 -11.81 23.24
C LYS A 313 16.09 -12.98 22.74
N ILE A 314 15.54 -14.20 22.83
CA ILE A 314 16.26 -15.46 22.53
C ILE A 314 16.81 -15.54 21.09
N PRO A 315 16.10 -15.15 20.02
CA PRO A 315 16.61 -15.28 18.66
C PRO A 315 17.92 -14.53 18.41
N ALA A 316 18.03 -13.29 18.91
CA ALA A 316 19.26 -12.50 18.81
C ALA A 316 20.40 -13.08 19.64
N GLU A 317 20.10 -13.59 20.83
CA GLU A 317 21.06 -14.19 21.76
C GLU A 317 21.64 -15.52 21.23
N ILE A 318 20.83 -16.27 20.47
CA ILE A 318 21.27 -17.41 19.64
C ILE A 318 22.10 -16.95 18.45
N GLY A 319 21.64 -15.92 17.72
CA GLY A 319 22.37 -15.31 16.60
C GLY A 319 23.81 -14.95 16.96
N MET A 320 24.00 -14.13 17.98
CA MET A 320 25.31 -13.66 18.42
C MET A 320 26.27 -14.78 18.85
N ARG A 321 25.77 -15.92 19.36
CA ARG A 321 26.62 -17.08 19.70
C ARG A 321 26.94 -17.94 18.52
N ALA A 322 25.95 -18.32 17.73
CA ALA A 322 26.16 -19.07 16.50
C ALA A 322 27.21 -18.39 15.59
N LYS A 323 27.22 -17.04 15.54
CA LYS A 323 28.28 -16.27 14.85
C LYS A 323 29.68 -16.38 15.43
N LYS A 324 29.86 -16.57 16.75
CA LYS A 324 31.19 -16.89 17.31
C LYS A 324 31.74 -18.23 16.82
N HIS A 325 30.85 -19.15 16.43
CA HIS A 325 31.19 -20.46 15.86
C HIS A 325 31.12 -20.48 14.31
N GLY A 326 30.87 -19.34 13.66
CA GLY A 326 30.79 -19.23 12.19
C GLY A 326 29.53 -19.85 11.56
N LEU A 327 28.49 -20.13 12.35
CA LEU A 327 27.30 -20.86 11.91
C LEU A 327 26.25 -19.95 11.24
N PRO A 328 25.45 -20.48 10.30
CA PRO A 328 24.27 -19.82 9.78
C PRO A 328 23.07 -19.98 10.72
N VAL A 329 22.24 -18.95 10.82
CA VAL A 329 21.10 -18.83 11.74
C VAL A 329 19.86 -18.37 10.99
N ILE A 330 18.77 -19.11 11.12
CA ILE A 330 17.46 -18.72 10.56
C ILE A 330 16.43 -18.66 11.70
N ALA A 331 15.67 -17.57 11.76
CA ALA A 331 14.65 -17.36 12.79
C ALA A 331 13.22 -17.48 12.22
N ILE A 332 12.38 -18.31 12.83
CA ILE A 332 10.98 -18.52 12.44
C ILE A 332 10.09 -17.70 13.39
N ALA A 333 9.44 -16.66 12.87
CA ALA A 333 8.70 -15.68 13.67
C ALA A 333 7.18 -15.84 13.50
N GLY A 334 6.43 -15.74 14.61
CA GLY A 334 4.97 -15.65 14.57
C GLY A 334 4.50 -14.42 13.78
N THR A 335 5.16 -13.28 13.98
CA THR A 335 5.00 -12.03 13.23
C THR A 335 6.34 -11.33 13.00
N ILE A 336 6.41 -10.44 12.01
CA ILE A 336 7.58 -9.58 11.77
C ILE A 336 7.13 -8.14 12.00
N GLY A 337 7.67 -7.50 13.04
CA GLY A 337 7.32 -6.15 13.45
C GLY A 337 8.19 -5.05 12.83
N PRO A 338 7.89 -3.78 13.14
CA PRO A 338 8.69 -2.63 12.72
C PRO A 338 10.17 -2.77 13.08
N GLY A 339 11.04 -2.27 12.20
CA GLY A 339 12.49 -2.24 12.44
C GLY A 339 13.22 -3.59 12.47
N ALA A 340 12.53 -4.73 12.24
CA ALA A 340 13.10 -6.09 12.35
C ALA A 340 14.43 -6.34 11.61
N ARG A 341 14.78 -5.52 10.60
CA ARG A 341 16.08 -5.56 9.91
C ARG A 341 17.29 -5.45 10.83
N VAL A 342 17.19 -4.80 11.99
CA VAL A 342 18.32 -4.72 12.95
C VAL A 342 18.79 -6.09 13.45
N ASN A 343 17.97 -7.13 13.33
CA ASN A 343 18.32 -8.49 13.73
C ASN A 343 19.41 -9.14 12.86
N TYR A 344 19.66 -8.63 11.65
CA TYR A 344 20.80 -9.05 10.84
C TYR A 344 22.13 -8.71 11.53
N GLU A 345 22.20 -7.57 12.22
CA GLU A 345 23.38 -7.13 12.99
C GLU A 345 23.58 -7.98 14.27
N ALA A 346 22.48 -8.55 14.80
CA ALA A 346 22.51 -9.49 15.93
C ALA A 346 22.89 -10.94 15.52
N GLY A 347 23.26 -11.17 14.25
CA GLY A 347 23.75 -12.47 13.78
C GLY A 347 22.67 -13.47 13.34
N ILE A 348 21.44 -13.02 13.09
CA ILE A 348 20.43 -13.81 12.37
C ILE A 348 20.66 -13.57 10.86
N ASP A 349 20.88 -14.60 10.04
CA ASP A 349 21.13 -14.43 8.60
C ASP A 349 19.84 -14.30 7.78
N ALA A 350 18.77 -14.94 8.24
CA ALA A 350 17.46 -14.87 7.63
C ALA A 350 16.37 -15.03 8.68
N TYR A 351 15.20 -14.44 8.43
CA TYR A 351 14.01 -14.69 9.23
C TYR A 351 12.77 -14.80 8.35
N THR A 352 11.79 -15.58 8.78
CA THR A 352 10.54 -15.83 8.05
C THR A 352 9.34 -15.69 8.98
N CYS A 353 8.19 -15.33 8.43
CA CYS A 353 6.91 -15.39 9.14
C CYS A 353 6.34 -16.82 9.08
N ILE A 354 5.54 -17.22 10.07
CA ILE A 354 4.70 -18.44 9.95
C ILE A 354 3.41 -18.17 9.15
N LEU A 355 2.95 -16.92 9.09
CA LEU A 355 1.70 -16.55 8.44
C LEU A 355 1.87 -16.57 6.91
N GLN A 356 1.06 -17.40 6.24
CA GLN A 356 1.04 -17.55 4.78
C GLN A 356 0.01 -16.65 4.09
N ARG A 357 -0.96 -16.12 4.86
CA ARG A 357 -2.04 -15.22 4.43
C ARG A 357 -2.36 -14.25 5.58
N PRO A 358 -3.03 -13.12 5.32
CA PRO A 358 -3.69 -12.37 6.37
C PRO A 358 -4.67 -13.26 7.15
N SER A 359 -4.59 -13.21 8.47
CA SER A 359 -5.48 -13.92 9.40
C SER A 359 -5.68 -13.07 10.65
N THR A 360 -6.74 -13.34 11.40
CA THR A 360 -6.86 -12.78 12.75
C THR A 360 -5.79 -13.39 13.66
N LEU A 361 -5.47 -12.71 14.78
CA LEU A 361 -4.56 -13.26 15.80
C LEU A 361 -5.10 -14.56 16.40
N GLU A 362 -6.42 -14.71 16.49
CA GLU A 362 -7.06 -15.88 17.08
C GLU A 362 -7.02 -17.10 16.13
N GLU A 363 -7.19 -16.89 14.81
CA GLU A 363 -6.89 -17.90 13.79
C GLU A 363 -5.40 -18.30 13.81
N ALA A 364 -4.49 -17.31 13.89
CA ALA A 364 -3.04 -17.54 13.90
C ALA A 364 -2.59 -18.38 15.11
N ILE A 365 -3.13 -18.11 16.30
CA ILE A 365 -2.84 -18.86 17.52
C ILE A 365 -3.37 -20.30 17.41
N LEU A 366 -4.57 -20.49 16.87
CA LEU A 366 -5.20 -21.81 16.72
C LEU A 366 -4.44 -22.71 15.73
N GLU A 367 -3.92 -22.14 14.64
CA GLU A 367 -3.19 -22.88 13.62
C GLU A 367 -1.66 -22.92 13.84
N ALA A 368 -1.14 -22.35 14.93
CA ALA A 368 0.28 -22.08 15.11
C ALA A 368 1.19 -23.31 14.96
N GLU A 369 0.78 -24.49 15.45
CA GLU A 369 1.56 -25.74 15.27
C GLU A 369 1.74 -26.10 13.79
N ARG A 370 0.66 -26.01 13.00
CA ARG A 370 0.64 -26.30 11.56
C ARG A 370 1.51 -25.29 10.82
N LEU A 371 1.27 -24.01 11.07
CA LEU A 371 1.99 -22.90 10.42
C LEU A 371 3.50 -22.92 10.72
N THR A 372 3.88 -23.22 11.97
CA THR A 372 5.30 -23.33 12.36
C THR A 372 5.99 -24.50 11.66
N ARG A 373 5.32 -25.65 11.55
CA ARG A 373 5.83 -26.83 10.83
C ARG A 373 6.02 -26.57 9.35
N GLU A 374 5.03 -25.96 8.70
CA GLU A 374 5.07 -25.62 7.28
C GLU A 374 6.11 -24.53 6.97
N SER A 375 6.30 -23.55 7.88
CA SER A 375 7.34 -22.53 7.76
C SER A 375 8.75 -23.15 7.87
N ALA A 376 8.97 -24.07 8.82
CA ALA A 376 10.22 -24.83 8.93
C ALA A 376 10.49 -25.71 7.70
N GLU A 377 9.47 -26.37 7.14
CA GLU A 377 9.56 -27.08 5.87
C GLU A 377 9.95 -26.15 4.71
N GLY A 378 9.31 -24.98 4.61
CA GLY A 378 9.65 -23.96 3.60
C GLY A 378 11.11 -23.51 3.69
N VAL A 379 11.60 -23.24 4.90
CA VAL A 379 13.02 -22.91 5.17
C VAL A 379 13.95 -24.02 4.68
N MET A 380 13.67 -25.28 5.04
CA MET A 380 14.53 -26.39 4.63
C MET A 380 14.47 -26.67 3.12
N ARG A 381 13.33 -26.45 2.46
CA ARG A 381 13.24 -26.51 0.99
C ARG A 381 14.12 -25.46 0.32
N MET A 382 14.17 -24.24 0.84
CA MET A 382 15.09 -23.19 0.34
C MET A 382 16.56 -23.58 0.55
N ILE A 383 16.91 -24.19 1.69
CA ILE A 383 18.27 -24.70 1.94
C ILE A 383 18.67 -25.81 0.97
N VAL A 384 17.77 -26.76 0.65
CA VAL A 384 18.03 -27.79 -0.37
C VAL A 384 18.33 -27.16 -1.72
N VAL A 385 17.59 -26.13 -2.14
CA VAL A 385 17.86 -25.39 -3.38
C VAL A 385 19.24 -24.73 -3.33
N GLY A 386 19.62 -24.11 -2.21
CA GLY A 386 20.98 -23.56 -2.01
C GLY A 386 22.08 -24.62 -2.13
N GLN A 387 21.91 -25.79 -1.51
CA GLN A 387 22.85 -26.91 -1.62
C GLN A 387 22.95 -27.47 -3.06
N MET A 388 21.84 -27.53 -3.80
CA MET A 388 21.83 -27.93 -5.21
C MET A 388 22.61 -26.96 -6.10
N LEU A 389 22.63 -25.67 -5.77
CA LEU A 389 23.44 -24.67 -6.47
C LEU A 389 24.93 -24.78 -6.08
N GLY A 390 25.24 -24.95 -4.79
CA GLY A 390 26.62 -25.00 -4.28
C GLY A 390 27.39 -26.29 -4.59
N SER A 391 26.71 -27.42 -4.79
CA SER A 391 27.36 -28.74 -4.98
C SER A 391 28.00 -28.98 -6.35
N LYS A 392 28.01 -27.98 -7.25
CA LYS A 392 28.67 -28.06 -8.57
C LYS A 392 30.18 -27.73 -8.53
N GLN A 393 31.01 -28.65 -8.03
CA GLN A 393 32.43 -28.69 -8.42
C GLN A 393 32.90 -30.11 -8.83
N THR A 394 33.17 -30.22 -10.14
CA THR A 394 34.05 -31.14 -10.90
C THR A 394 34.65 -32.39 -10.22
N PHE A 395 34.44 -33.58 -10.83
CA PHE A 395 35.43 -34.68 -11.00
C PHE A 395 34.91 -35.77 -11.99
N PRO A 396 35.67 -36.82 -12.42
CA PRO A 396 35.69 -37.23 -13.82
C PRO A 396 34.99 -38.57 -14.15
N LEU A 397 34.79 -38.82 -15.45
CA LEU A 397 34.18 -40.01 -16.05
C LEU A 397 35.07 -41.27 -15.95
N GLU A 398 34.48 -42.43 -15.60
CA GLU A 398 34.71 -43.71 -16.32
C GLU A 398 33.64 -44.81 -16.01
N GLN A 399 33.10 -45.39 -17.09
CA GLN A 399 32.64 -46.77 -17.34
C GLN A 399 31.65 -47.55 -16.41
N GLY A 400 30.53 -48.02 -17.02
CA GLY A 400 30.23 -49.48 -17.04
C GLY A 400 28.80 -50.01 -16.75
N ARG A 401 28.02 -50.32 -17.82
CA ARG A 401 27.02 -51.43 -18.02
C ARG A 401 25.90 -51.66 -16.95
N GLN A 402 24.70 -52.24 -17.22
CA GLN A 402 24.14 -53.00 -18.36
C GLN A 402 22.58 -52.93 -18.40
N GLN A 403 21.93 -53.50 -19.44
CA GLN A 403 20.48 -53.40 -19.74
C GLN A 403 19.61 -54.61 -19.31
N SER A 404 18.31 -54.40 -19.08
CA SER A 404 17.16 -55.20 -19.58
C SER A 404 15.83 -54.54 -19.14
N ALA A 405 14.85 -54.10 -19.95
CA ALA A 405 14.16 -54.61 -21.15
C ALA A 405 12.92 -55.51 -20.87
N VAL A 406 11.73 -55.11 -21.39
CA VAL A 406 10.53 -55.89 -21.87
C VAL A 406 9.22 -55.03 -21.75
N PRO A 407 8.20 -55.15 -22.64
CA PRO A 407 7.38 -54.00 -23.08
C PRO A 407 5.83 -54.08 -22.89
N ALA A 408 5.12 -53.02 -23.35
CA ALA A 408 3.66 -52.94 -23.54
C ALA A 408 3.16 -53.71 -24.80
N PRO A 409 1.83 -53.80 -25.10
CA PRO A 409 1.21 -52.79 -26.01
C PRO A 409 -0.35 -52.58 -25.97
N ASP A 410 -0.83 -51.55 -26.71
CA ASP A 410 -2.05 -51.49 -27.59
C ASP A 410 -3.53 -51.47 -27.03
N GLN A 411 -4.60 -50.92 -27.68
CA GLN A 411 -4.86 -50.32 -29.03
C GLN A 411 -6.24 -49.55 -29.18
N LEU A 412 -6.36 -48.58 -30.14
CA LEU A 412 -7.54 -48.17 -31.03
C LEU A 412 -8.90 -47.66 -30.41
N ARG A 413 -9.88 -46.94 -31.03
CA ARG A 413 -10.24 -46.29 -32.36
C ARG A 413 -11.48 -45.33 -32.14
N GLY A 414 -12.05 -44.49 -33.04
CA GLY A 414 -11.68 -43.93 -34.37
C GLY A 414 -12.86 -43.54 -35.33
N ALA A 415 -13.01 -42.24 -35.71
CA ALA A 415 -13.90 -41.62 -36.77
C ALA A 415 -15.45 -41.53 -36.51
N CYS A 416 -16.34 -40.73 -37.17
CA CYS A 416 -16.34 -39.94 -38.44
C CYS A 416 -17.53 -38.91 -38.52
N PHE A 417 -17.57 -38.02 -39.55
CA PHE A 417 -18.71 -37.41 -40.32
C PHE A 417 -18.84 -35.86 -40.48
N THR A 418 -19.26 -35.45 -41.70
CA THR A 418 -19.70 -34.10 -42.16
C THR A 418 -20.85 -34.24 -43.19
N PRO A 419 -21.66 -33.18 -43.48
CA PRO A 419 -21.87 -32.77 -44.88
C PRO A 419 -22.10 -31.24 -45.15
N ARG A 420 -22.30 -30.89 -46.43
CA ARG A 420 -22.29 -29.55 -47.10
C ARG A 420 -23.70 -28.91 -47.31
N ALA A 421 -23.78 -27.61 -47.70
CA ALA A 421 -24.22 -27.16 -49.06
C ALA A 421 -24.54 -25.63 -49.25
N CYS A 422 -24.11 -25.05 -50.38
CA CYS A 422 -24.78 -24.05 -51.30
C CYS A 422 -25.29 -22.64 -50.79
N SER A 423 -25.33 -21.54 -51.57
CA SER A 423 -24.91 -21.20 -52.96
C SER A 423 -25.05 -19.68 -53.33
N ILE A 424 -24.24 -19.17 -54.30
CA ILE A 424 -24.50 -18.06 -55.29
C ILE A 424 -24.70 -16.62 -54.71
N ILE A 425 -23.91 -15.55 -54.96
CA ILE A 425 -23.29 -14.88 -56.15
C ILE A 425 -24.23 -14.02 -57.01
N VAL A 426 -24.05 -12.68 -56.97
CA VAL A 426 -24.13 -11.76 -58.14
C VAL A 426 -23.06 -10.65 -57.99
N ILE A 427 -22.47 -10.24 -59.12
CA ILE A 427 -21.40 -9.24 -59.24
C ILE A 427 -21.98 -7.93 -59.81
N LEU A 428 -21.47 -6.77 -59.39
CA LEU A 428 -21.38 -5.61 -60.29
C LEU A 428 -20.04 -4.88 -60.09
N GLN A 429 -19.39 -4.52 -61.20
CA GLN A 429 -18.05 -3.93 -61.24
C GLN A 429 -18.11 -2.69 -62.14
N LEU A 430 -17.69 -1.52 -61.64
CA LEU A 430 -17.48 -0.32 -62.46
C LEU A 430 -16.17 0.37 -62.05
N HIS A 431 -15.30 0.61 -63.03
CA HIS A 431 -14.14 1.48 -62.89
C HIS A 431 -14.56 2.94 -63.10
N LEU A 432 -13.94 3.90 -62.39
CA LEU A 432 -13.00 4.88 -62.95
C LEU A 432 -12.70 6.05 -61.97
N SER A 433 -11.53 6.65 -62.17
CA SER A 433 -11.15 8.02 -61.78
C SER A 433 -10.93 8.36 -60.30
N SER A 434 -9.69 8.73 -59.97
CA SER A 434 -9.34 9.40 -58.71
C SER A 434 -9.88 10.84 -58.66
N PRO A 435 -10.54 11.28 -57.58
CA PRO A 435 -10.80 12.70 -57.36
C PRO A 435 -9.55 13.38 -56.79
N VAL A 436 -9.00 14.33 -57.54
CA VAL A 436 -8.12 15.35 -56.97
C VAL A 436 -8.99 16.27 -56.11
N MET A 437 -8.91 16.12 -54.79
CA MET A 437 -9.59 17.02 -53.87
C MET A 437 -8.91 18.40 -53.86
N PRO A 438 -9.69 19.49 -53.77
CA PRO A 438 -9.19 20.84 -54.05
C PRO A 438 -8.24 21.37 -52.97
N LYS A 439 -7.28 22.19 -53.39
CA LYS A 439 -6.57 23.12 -52.50
C LYS A 439 -7.58 24.16 -51.98
N ASN A 440 -8.10 23.94 -50.78
CA ASN A 440 -8.47 24.96 -49.77
C ASN A 440 -9.20 24.25 -48.61
N THR A 441 -8.42 23.69 -47.70
CA THR A 441 -8.84 23.44 -46.31
C THR A 441 -7.99 24.39 -45.46
N PRO A 442 -8.57 25.21 -44.56
CA PRO A 442 -7.77 26.05 -43.68
C PRO A 442 -6.85 25.19 -42.79
N ALA A 443 -5.74 25.77 -42.33
CA ALA A 443 -4.83 25.10 -41.42
C ALA A 443 -5.53 24.81 -40.07
N PRO A 444 -5.14 23.75 -39.33
CA PRO A 444 -5.74 23.40 -38.04
C PRO A 444 -5.42 24.39 -36.90
N ASP A 445 -4.83 25.55 -37.22
CA ASP A 445 -4.34 26.54 -36.27
C ASP A 445 -5.33 27.69 -36.00
N GLU A 446 -6.62 27.54 -36.32
CA GLU A 446 -7.69 28.54 -36.05
C GLU A 446 -8.71 28.05 -34.99
N PRO A 447 -9.25 28.92 -34.11
CA PRO A 447 -10.26 28.55 -33.11
C PRO A 447 -11.60 28.12 -33.75
N ALA A 448 -12.23 27.09 -33.19
CA ALA A 448 -13.54 26.62 -33.63
C ALA A 448 -14.67 27.37 -32.93
N VAL A 449 -15.59 27.97 -33.68
CA VAL A 449 -16.80 28.61 -33.12
C VAL A 449 -17.68 27.53 -32.46
N THR A 450 -17.86 27.64 -31.14
CA THR A 450 -18.79 26.80 -30.35
C THR A 450 -20.19 27.39 -30.41
N PHE A 451 -20.28 28.71 -30.21
CA PHE A 451 -21.51 29.47 -30.28
C PHE A 451 -21.19 30.87 -30.81
N SER A 452 -22.10 31.46 -31.58
CA SER A 452 -22.06 32.88 -31.89
C SER A 452 -23.44 33.50 -31.78
N SER A 453 -23.46 34.69 -31.20
CA SER A 453 -24.60 35.59 -31.11
C SER A 453 -25.05 36.16 -32.47
N GLY A 454 -24.14 36.21 -33.45
CA GLY A 454 -24.34 36.96 -34.69
C GLY A 454 -24.33 38.48 -34.51
N SER A 455 -23.80 38.98 -33.38
CA SER A 455 -23.78 40.41 -33.03
C SER A 455 -22.51 41.09 -33.55
N ASP A 456 -22.68 42.11 -34.42
CA ASP A 456 -21.58 42.95 -34.92
C ASP A 456 -21.16 44.06 -33.93
N ALA A 457 -21.82 44.17 -32.77
CA ALA A 457 -21.53 45.19 -31.76
C ALA A 457 -20.09 45.05 -31.22
N PRO A 458 -19.39 46.14 -30.86
CA PRO A 458 -18.00 46.07 -30.38
C PRO A 458 -17.81 45.13 -29.17
N VAL A 459 -16.68 44.42 -29.13
CA VAL A 459 -16.30 43.57 -28.00
C VAL A 459 -16.15 44.41 -26.75
N ALA A 460 -17.01 44.15 -25.76
CA ALA A 460 -17.08 44.86 -24.50
C ALA A 460 -16.22 44.18 -23.41
N LEU A 461 -16.10 42.85 -23.42
CA LEU A 461 -15.16 42.09 -22.58
C LEU A 461 -14.59 40.90 -23.33
N ARG A 462 -13.44 40.42 -22.85
CA ARG A 462 -12.72 39.26 -23.38
C ARG A 462 -12.36 38.35 -22.20
N ILE A 463 -12.76 37.09 -22.28
CA ILE A 463 -12.58 36.12 -21.19
C ILE A 463 -11.91 34.86 -21.74
N LEU A 464 -10.92 34.33 -21.02
CA LEU A 464 -10.46 32.95 -21.15
C LEU A 464 -11.07 32.11 -20.03
N HIS A 465 -11.52 30.90 -20.37
CA HIS A 465 -11.96 29.90 -19.40
C HIS A 465 -11.25 28.55 -19.62
N LEU A 466 -10.90 27.90 -18.50
CA LEU A 466 -10.37 26.55 -18.40
C LEU A 466 -10.87 25.89 -17.09
N ASN A 467 -10.79 24.55 -17.00
CA ASN A 467 -11.26 23.74 -15.87
C ASN A 467 -10.51 22.38 -15.89
N ASP A 468 -10.49 21.65 -14.75
CA ASP A 468 -10.01 20.27 -14.65
C ASP A 468 -8.59 20.04 -15.22
N VAL A 469 -7.54 20.57 -14.57
CA VAL A 469 -6.16 20.51 -15.10
C VAL A 469 -5.20 19.81 -14.14
N TYR A 470 -4.81 18.57 -14.48
CA TYR A 470 -3.97 17.73 -13.61
C TYR A 470 -2.54 17.61 -14.13
N HIS A 471 -2.37 17.40 -15.44
CA HIS A 471 -1.07 17.07 -16.01
C HIS A 471 -0.39 18.29 -16.69
N LEU A 472 0.87 18.55 -16.33
CA LEU A 472 1.68 19.59 -16.98
C LEU A 472 2.22 19.17 -18.34
N GLU A 473 2.55 17.88 -18.51
CA GLU A 473 3.12 17.34 -19.75
C GLU A 473 2.06 17.13 -20.85
N PRO A 474 2.41 17.26 -22.14
CA PRO A 474 1.51 16.96 -23.24
C PRO A 474 1.20 15.46 -23.34
N ALA A 475 -0.03 15.16 -23.76
CA ALA A 475 -0.49 13.83 -24.11
C ALA A 475 0.09 13.35 -25.46
N SER A 476 -0.01 12.04 -25.73
CA SER A 476 0.53 11.40 -26.94
C SER A 476 -0.35 11.50 -28.19
N ALA A 477 -1.55 12.07 -28.07
CA ALA A 477 -2.55 12.19 -29.13
C ALA A 477 -3.18 13.58 -29.15
N GLU A 478 -3.62 14.03 -30.32
CA GLU A 478 -4.22 15.36 -30.49
C GLU A 478 -5.65 15.45 -29.91
N PRO A 479 -6.04 16.59 -29.32
CA PRO A 479 -5.19 17.72 -28.92
C PRO A 479 -4.22 17.32 -27.79
N VAL A 480 -2.92 17.55 -28.01
CA VAL A 480 -1.86 17.12 -27.08
C VAL A 480 -1.85 17.89 -25.76
N GLY A 481 -2.34 19.14 -25.73
CA GLY A 481 -2.30 19.96 -24.52
C GLY A 481 -0.88 20.27 -24.04
N GLY A 482 -0.68 20.20 -22.73
CA GLY A 482 0.58 20.51 -22.05
C GLY A 482 0.76 22.01 -21.77
N VAL A 483 1.19 22.33 -20.55
CA VAL A 483 1.19 23.69 -20.00
C VAL A 483 2.01 24.68 -20.82
N ALA A 484 3.14 24.26 -21.41
CA ALA A 484 4.01 25.14 -22.19
C ALA A 484 3.37 25.58 -23.52
N ARG A 485 2.57 24.73 -24.19
CA ARG A 485 1.78 25.13 -25.38
C ARG A 485 0.56 25.95 -24.97
N PHE A 486 -0.06 25.59 -23.86
CA PHE A 486 -1.19 26.32 -23.31
C PHE A 486 -0.82 27.78 -23.00
N VAL A 487 0.30 28.03 -22.32
CA VAL A 487 0.78 29.38 -22.03
C VAL A 487 1.10 30.16 -23.31
N THR A 488 1.64 29.53 -24.37
CA THR A 488 1.77 30.19 -25.69
C THR A 488 0.42 30.65 -26.24
N ALA A 489 -0.62 29.80 -26.19
CA ALA A 489 -1.96 30.17 -26.64
C ALA A 489 -2.58 31.28 -25.77
N VAL A 490 -2.42 31.23 -24.45
CA VAL A 490 -2.86 32.31 -23.53
C VAL A 490 -2.16 33.63 -23.87
N ASN A 491 -0.84 33.60 -24.12
CA ASN A 491 -0.06 34.77 -24.50
C ASN A 491 -0.45 35.31 -25.90
N GLU A 492 -0.85 34.46 -26.85
CA GLU A 492 -1.46 34.86 -28.13
C GLU A 492 -2.72 35.71 -27.88
N TYR A 493 -3.63 35.27 -27.00
CA TYR A 493 -4.82 36.05 -26.65
C TYR A 493 -4.49 37.33 -25.86
N ARG A 494 -3.46 37.30 -25.00
CA ARG A 494 -3.10 38.44 -24.14
C ARG A 494 -2.35 39.55 -24.88
N GLY A 495 -1.47 39.22 -25.84
CA GLY A 495 -0.51 40.17 -26.41
C GLY A 495 -0.36 40.20 -27.94
N HIS A 496 -1.11 39.41 -28.72
CA HIS A 496 -1.01 39.47 -30.18
C HIS A 496 -1.67 40.74 -30.75
N ASP A 497 -1.04 41.37 -31.74
CA ASP A 497 -1.43 42.69 -32.29
C ASP A 497 -2.90 42.79 -32.76
N ARG A 498 -3.53 41.66 -33.13
CA ARG A 498 -4.95 41.60 -33.51
C ARG A 498 -5.91 42.02 -32.40
N PHE A 499 -5.45 42.05 -31.15
CA PHE A 499 -6.22 42.46 -29.98
C PHE A 499 -5.87 43.88 -29.49
N ASN A 500 -4.95 44.59 -30.15
CA ASN A 500 -4.62 45.97 -29.80
C ASN A 500 -5.86 46.87 -29.90
N GLY A 501 -6.12 47.64 -28.85
CA GLY A 501 -7.30 48.52 -28.75
C GLY A 501 -8.60 47.82 -28.31
N GLN A 502 -8.58 46.52 -28.06
CA GLN A 502 -9.67 45.80 -27.40
C GLN A 502 -9.51 45.84 -25.86
N PRO A 503 -10.54 45.47 -25.08
CA PRO A 503 -10.43 45.33 -23.62
C PRO A 503 -9.33 44.36 -23.19
N GLU A 504 -8.86 44.53 -21.94
CA GLU A 504 -7.91 43.59 -21.33
C GLU A 504 -8.58 42.24 -21.09
N LEU A 505 -7.75 41.18 -21.12
CA LEU A 505 -8.19 39.80 -21.09
C LEU A 505 -8.31 39.30 -19.64
N ILE A 506 -9.49 38.81 -19.27
CA ILE A 506 -9.75 38.22 -17.95
C ILE A 506 -9.66 36.71 -18.06
N THR A 507 -8.97 36.04 -17.13
CA THR A 507 -8.77 34.59 -17.12
C THR A 507 -9.46 33.98 -15.91
N LEU A 508 -10.48 33.15 -16.14
CA LEU A 508 -11.29 32.52 -15.11
C LEU A 508 -11.06 31.01 -15.09
N PHE A 509 -10.96 30.42 -13.91
CA PHE A 509 -10.72 28.99 -13.72
C PHE A 509 -11.86 28.33 -12.92
N SER A 510 -12.26 27.12 -13.30
CA SER A 510 -13.32 26.39 -12.60
C SER A 510 -12.85 25.11 -11.91
N GLY A 511 -11.83 25.23 -11.05
CA GLY A 511 -11.45 24.23 -10.05
C GLY A 511 -10.81 22.93 -10.58
N ASP A 512 -10.42 22.08 -9.63
CA ASP A 512 -9.67 20.82 -9.80
C ASP A 512 -8.32 21.03 -10.47
N VAL A 513 -7.36 21.43 -9.64
CA VAL A 513 -5.97 21.66 -10.04
C VAL A 513 -4.95 21.01 -9.11
N PHE A 514 -5.18 20.96 -7.80
CA PHE A 514 -4.11 20.49 -6.89
C PHE A 514 -3.94 18.97 -6.86
N ASN A 515 -4.91 18.18 -7.32
CA ASN A 515 -4.91 16.72 -7.38
C ASN A 515 -5.89 16.27 -8.50
N PRO A 516 -5.85 15.02 -9.06
CA PRO A 516 -4.95 13.92 -8.80
C PRO A 516 -3.92 13.72 -9.92
N SER A 517 -2.82 14.46 -9.84
CA SER A 517 -1.64 14.26 -10.68
C SER A 517 -0.59 13.40 -9.98
N LEU A 518 0.48 13.05 -10.70
CA LEU A 518 1.59 12.32 -10.09
C LEU A 518 2.52 13.27 -9.33
N GLU A 519 2.70 14.45 -9.89
CA GLU A 519 3.35 15.60 -9.27
C GLU A 519 2.65 15.99 -7.96
N SER A 520 1.31 15.92 -7.88
CA SER A 520 0.57 16.20 -6.64
C SER A 520 0.80 15.13 -5.57
N SER A 521 0.94 13.85 -5.93
CA SER A 521 1.21 12.79 -4.93
C SER A 521 2.47 13.07 -4.11
N VAL A 522 3.49 13.69 -4.71
CA VAL A 522 4.77 14.03 -4.05
C VAL A 522 4.81 15.47 -3.53
N THR A 523 4.32 16.44 -4.30
CA THR A 523 4.38 17.88 -3.94
C THR A 523 3.16 18.36 -3.13
N LYS A 524 2.17 17.49 -2.90
CA LYS A 524 0.88 17.81 -2.26
C LYS A 524 0.25 19.10 -2.81
N GLY A 525 0.25 19.21 -4.15
CA GLY A 525 -0.32 20.33 -4.93
C GLY A 525 0.61 21.52 -5.20
N GLU A 526 1.78 21.64 -4.55
CA GLU A 526 2.61 22.86 -4.64
C GLU A 526 3.09 23.23 -6.05
N HIS A 527 3.31 22.24 -6.92
CA HIS A 527 3.76 22.45 -8.31
C HIS A 527 2.82 23.30 -9.18
N MET A 528 1.50 23.34 -8.88
CA MET A 528 0.54 24.09 -9.69
C MET A 528 0.44 25.57 -9.36
N VAL A 529 0.85 25.98 -8.16
CA VAL A 529 0.85 27.38 -7.73
C VAL A 529 1.61 28.31 -8.70
N PRO A 530 2.89 28.03 -9.09
CA PRO A 530 3.59 28.87 -10.05
C PRO A 530 2.95 28.82 -11.45
N VAL A 531 2.33 27.71 -11.83
CA VAL A 531 1.65 27.53 -13.13
C VAL A 531 0.40 28.40 -13.22
N LEU A 532 -0.47 28.40 -12.22
CA LEU A 532 -1.67 29.24 -12.19
C LEU A 532 -1.31 30.74 -12.18
N ASN A 533 -0.30 31.11 -11.40
CA ASN A 533 0.23 32.48 -11.38
C ASN A 533 0.86 32.87 -12.74
N LYS A 534 1.48 31.94 -13.48
CA LYS A 534 2.06 32.19 -14.82
C LYS A 534 1.00 32.27 -15.92
N ILE A 535 -0.04 31.44 -15.86
CA ILE A 535 -1.24 31.55 -16.71
C ILE A 535 -1.89 32.92 -16.53
N GLY A 536 -1.87 33.46 -15.30
CA GLY A 536 -2.45 34.75 -14.95
C GLY A 536 -3.95 34.65 -14.76
N VAL A 537 -4.37 33.69 -13.91
CA VAL A 537 -5.76 33.54 -13.48
C VAL A 537 -6.15 34.74 -12.60
N ASP A 538 -7.31 35.36 -12.88
CA ASP A 538 -7.84 36.50 -12.13
C ASP A 538 -8.79 36.08 -11.01
N CYS A 539 -9.47 34.94 -11.17
CA CYS A 539 -10.35 34.35 -10.16
C CYS A 539 -10.63 32.87 -10.46
N THR A 540 -10.86 32.07 -9.42
CA THR A 540 -11.24 30.65 -9.55
C THR A 540 -12.37 30.26 -8.60
N CYS A 541 -13.16 29.24 -8.93
CA CYS A 541 -13.87 28.47 -7.89
C CYS A 541 -12.97 27.37 -7.28
N VAL A 542 -13.43 26.76 -6.19
CA VAL A 542 -12.81 25.59 -5.57
C VAL A 542 -13.40 24.32 -6.17
N GLY A 543 -12.56 23.40 -6.65
CA GLY A 543 -12.95 22.07 -7.07
C GLY A 543 -12.87 21.04 -5.94
N ASN A 544 -13.24 19.79 -6.24
CA ASN A 544 -13.22 18.73 -5.26
C ASN A 544 -11.85 18.17 -4.90
N HIS A 545 -11.02 17.92 -5.90
CA HIS A 545 -9.69 17.39 -5.71
C HIS A 545 -8.72 18.44 -5.13
N ASP A 546 -9.12 19.72 -5.08
CA ASP A 546 -8.37 20.78 -4.40
C ASP A 546 -8.28 20.60 -2.87
N PHE A 547 -9.17 19.81 -2.25
CA PHE A 547 -9.14 19.48 -0.82
C PHE A 547 -8.57 18.09 -0.50
N ASP A 548 -8.08 17.31 -1.48
CA ASP A 548 -7.65 15.93 -1.23
C ASP A 548 -6.48 15.78 -0.24
N PHE A 549 -5.66 16.83 -0.09
CA PHE A 549 -4.59 16.90 0.92
C PHE A 549 -4.99 17.60 2.22
N GLY A 550 -6.30 17.82 2.41
CA GLY A 550 -6.88 18.47 3.58
C GLY A 550 -6.94 20.00 3.48
N VAL A 551 -7.91 20.58 4.18
CA VAL A 551 -8.25 22.02 4.18
C VAL A 551 -7.03 22.91 4.48
N LYS A 552 -6.18 22.52 5.42
CA LYS A 552 -4.99 23.30 5.81
C LYS A 552 -3.92 23.36 4.71
N GLN A 553 -3.80 22.31 3.89
CA GLN A 553 -2.90 22.33 2.74
C GLN A 553 -3.48 23.22 1.65
N PHE A 554 -4.77 23.11 1.36
CA PHE A 554 -5.48 24.03 0.45
C PHE A 554 -5.27 25.51 0.85
N GLU A 555 -5.45 25.88 2.11
CA GLU A 555 -5.20 27.24 2.62
C GLU A 555 -3.74 27.68 2.39
N THR A 556 -2.78 26.77 2.60
CA THR A 556 -1.34 27.02 2.40
C THR A 556 -0.98 27.22 0.93
N LEU A 557 -1.66 26.52 0.02
CA LEU A 557 -1.48 26.66 -1.43
C LEU A 557 -2.13 27.93 -1.96
N THR A 558 -3.39 28.17 -1.60
CA THR A 558 -4.16 29.32 -2.06
C THR A 558 -3.61 30.65 -1.55
N ALA A 559 -2.99 30.69 -0.36
CA ALA A 559 -2.24 31.85 0.13
C ALA A 559 -1.00 32.23 -0.72
N LYS A 560 -0.53 31.34 -1.61
CA LYS A 560 0.55 31.59 -2.58
C LYS A 560 0.04 31.93 -3.98
N CYS A 561 -1.28 31.92 -4.20
CA CYS A 561 -1.92 32.35 -5.45
C CYS A 561 -2.20 33.86 -5.41
N ASN A 562 -2.06 34.55 -6.54
CA ASN A 562 -2.25 36.00 -6.63
C ASN A 562 -3.72 36.43 -6.82
N PHE A 563 -4.66 35.50 -6.72
CA PHE A 563 -6.08 35.65 -7.08
C PHE A 563 -7.00 34.98 -6.05
N PRO A 564 -8.26 35.45 -5.90
CA PRO A 564 -9.21 34.88 -4.95
C PRO A 564 -9.81 33.55 -5.44
N TRP A 565 -10.04 32.67 -4.46
CA TRP A 565 -10.75 31.40 -4.60
C TRP A 565 -12.18 31.53 -4.09
N LEU A 566 -13.15 31.03 -4.86
CA LEU A 566 -14.58 31.18 -4.59
C LEU A 566 -15.28 29.88 -4.26
N LEU A 567 -16.07 29.92 -3.18
CA LEU A 567 -17.00 28.88 -2.78
C LEU A 567 -18.06 29.51 -1.87
N ALA A 568 -19.33 29.49 -2.27
CA ALA A 568 -20.40 30.18 -1.56
C ALA A 568 -21.34 29.25 -0.78
N ASN A 569 -21.41 27.97 -1.17
CA ASN A 569 -22.47 27.07 -0.74
C ASN A 569 -22.00 25.86 0.08
N VAL A 570 -20.72 25.82 0.46
CA VAL A 570 -20.17 24.82 1.38
C VAL A 570 -19.44 25.55 2.50
N LEU A 571 -19.97 25.40 3.71
CA LEU A 571 -19.62 26.20 4.88
C LEU A 571 -19.03 25.32 5.98
N ASP A 572 -18.04 25.85 6.69
CA ASP A 572 -17.42 25.19 7.85
C ASP A 572 -17.81 25.93 9.14
N PRO A 573 -18.70 25.35 9.98
CA PRO A 573 -19.10 25.96 11.25
C PRO A 573 -17.95 26.18 12.25
N ALA A 574 -16.82 25.48 12.10
CA ALA A 574 -15.65 25.68 12.96
C ALA A 574 -14.89 26.98 12.63
N LEU A 575 -15.02 27.50 11.41
CA LEU A 575 -14.42 28.77 11.00
C LEU A 575 -15.30 29.98 11.33
N GLY A 576 -16.61 29.76 11.50
CA GLY A 576 -17.57 30.77 11.95
C GLY A 576 -18.96 30.59 11.32
N GLU A 577 -19.93 31.38 11.78
CA GLU A 577 -21.25 31.38 11.18
C GLU A 577 -21.19 31.92 9.74
N ASN A 578 -21.63 31.10 8.78
CA ASN A 578 -21.60 31.42 7.35
C ASN A 578 -20.19 31.76 6.81
N VAL A 579 -19.16 31.02 7.23
CA VAL A 579 -17.81 31.06 6.63
C VAL A 579 -17.61 29.87 5.67
N PRO A 580 -17.18 30.08 4.42
CA PRO A 580 -16.91 28.98 3.49
C PRO A 580 -15.71 28.13 3.89
N LEU A 581 -15.75 26.86 3.47
CA LEU A 581 -14.67 25.90 3.67
C LEU A 581 -13.34 26.42 3.10
N GLY A 582 -12.24 26.25 3.84
CA GLY A 582 -10.90 26.70 3.45
C GLY A 582 -10.73 28.21 3.34
N HIS A 583 -11.57 28.99 4.05
CA HIS A 583 -11.59 30.45 4.01
C HIS A 583 -11.80 31.06 2.59
N ALA A 584 -12.41 30.29 1.68
CA ALA A 584 -12.80 30.78 0.37
C ALA A 584 -13.82 31.93 0.46
N LYS A 585 -13.94 32.73 -0.59
CA LYS A 585 -14.92 33.83 -0.66
C LYS A 585 -16.23 33.34 -1.27
N HIS A 586 -17.37 33.83 -0.79
CA HIS A 586 -18.66 33.59 -1.47
C HIS A 586 -18.68 34.17 -2.88
N THR A 587 -18.20 35.41 -3.02
CA THR A 587 -18.28 36.21 -4.23
C THR A 587 -17.04 37.08 -4.42
N HIS A 588 -16.84 37.57 -5.64
CA HIS A 588 -15.84 38.58 -5.95
C HIS A 588 -16.37 39.54 -7.03
N MET A 589 -15.76 40.72 -7.14
CA MET A 589 -16.13 41.74 -8.13
C MET A 589 -14.86 42.17 -8.86
N ILE A 590 -14.81 41.89 -10.16
CA ILE A 590 -13.75 42.38 -11.06
C ILE A 590 -14.28 43.62 -11.77
N THR A 591 -13.45 44.66 -11.90
CA THR A 591 -13.73 45.80 -12.80
C THR A 591 -12.75 45.71 -13.95
N SER A 592 -13.28 45.54 -15.16
CA SER A 592 -12.51 45.45 -16.40
C SER A 592 -11.87 46.80 -16.79
N SER A 593 -10.92 46.78 -17.73
CA SER A 593 -10.15 47.97 -18.12
C SER A 593 -10.97 49.09 -18.78
N ASN A 594 -12.19 48.81 -19.25
CA ASN A 594 -13.16 49.79 -19.75
C ASN A 594 -14.27 50.14 -18.73
N GLY A 595 -14.16 49.66 -17.49
CA GLY A 595 -15.03 50.03 -16.36
C GLY A 595 -16.26 49.15 -16.13
N ILE A 596 -16.50 48.13 -16.96
CA ILE A 596 -17.60 47.17 -16.77
C ILE A 596 -17.30 46.29 -15.54
N LYS A 597 -18.29 46.17 -14.66
CA LYS A 597 -18.21 45.41 -13.40
C LYS A 597 -18.78 44.01 -13.54
N ILE A 598 -18.01 43.02 -13.11
CA ILE A 598 -18.30 41.59 -13.28
C ILE A 598 -18.40 40.99 -11.88
N GLY A 599 -19.61 40.60 -11.48
CA GLY A 599 -19.86 39.87 -10.24
C GLY A 599 -19.64 38.38 -10.45
N LEU A 600 -18.76 37.80 -9.64
CA LEU A 600 -18.40 36.39 -9.65
C LEU A 600 -18.98 35.70 -8.41
N ILE A 601 -19.51 34.49 -8.59
CA ILE A 601 -19.95 33.58 -7.52
C ILE A 601 -19.31 32.21 -7.73
N GLY A 602 -18.83 31.57 -6.66
CA GLY A 602 -18.30 30.20 -6.69
C GLY A 602 -19.30 29.19 -6.14
N LEU A 603 -19.59 28.10 -6.85
CA LEU A 603 -20.51 27.05 -6.40
C LEU A 603 -19.93 25.65 -6.65
N GLY A 604 -20.11 24.74 -5.69
CA GLY A 604 -19.81 23.30 -5.82
C GLY A 604 -21.07 22.45 -5.64
N GLU A 605 -21.06 21.20 -6.12
CA GLU A 605 -22.22 20.29 -5.96
C GLU A 605 -22.28 19.65 -4.57
N ARG A 606 -23.35 18.87 -4.27
CA ARG A 606 -23.51 18.23 -2.95
C ARG A 606 -22.69 16.95 -2.86
N GLU A 607 -22.75 16.19 -3.95
CA GLU A 607 -22.14 14.88 -4.19
C GLU A 607 -20.61 14.95 -3.98
N TRP A 608 -20.02 16.12 -4.26
CA TRP A 608 -18.68 16.52 -3.85
C TRP A 608 -18.28 16.08 -2.44
N LEU A 609 -19.12 16.30 -1.42
CA LEU A 609 -18.74 16.05 -0.03
C LEU A 609 -18.50 14.55 0.26
N GLU A 610 -18.97 13.66 -0.62
CA GLU A 610 -18.70 12.23 -0.54
C GLU A 610 -17.38 11.84 -1.23
N THR A 611 -16.88 12.63 -2.18
CA THR A 611 -15.69 12.29 -3.00
C THR A 611 -14.36 12.76 -2.40
N ILE A 612 -14.35 13.71 -1.46
CA ILE A 612 -13.12 14.18 -0.81
C ILE A 612 -12.62 13.17 0.22
N ASN A 613 -11.31 12.89 0.21
CA ASN A 613 -10.65 11.97 1.14
C ASN A 613 -10.77 12.37 2.61
N SER A 614 -10.60 13.67 2.93
CA SER A 614 -10.64 14.20 4.29
C SER A 614 -11.35 15.56 4.35
N LEU A 615 -12.45 15.60 5.11
CA LEU A 615 -13.21 16.81 5.42
C LEU A 615 -13.37 16.97 6.93
N PRO A 616 -13.47 18.21 7.44
CA PRO A 616 -13.94 18.46 8.80
C PRO A 616 -15.33 17.85 9.03
N PRO A 617 -15.68 17.45 10.27
CA PRO A 617 -17.04 17.03 10.59
C PRO A 617 -18.01 18.22 10.56
N ASN A 618 -19.29 17.94 10.27
CA ASN A 618 -20.40 18.92 10.31
C ASN A 618 -20.38 20.04 9.24
N ILE A 619 -19.74 19.83 8.09
CA ILE A 619 -19.84 20.74 6.94
C ILE A 619 -21.30 20.96 6.52
N ILE A 620 -21.67 22.23 6.29
CA ILE A 620 -23.02 22.62 5.87
C ILE A 620 -23.04 22.90 4.36
N TYR A 621 -23.78 22.07 3.62
CA TYR A 621 -24.11 22.31 2.22
C TYR A 621 -25.40 23.14 2.09
N LYS A 622 -25.31 24.29 1.41
CA LYS A 622 -26.45 25.05 0.88
C LYS A 622 -26.70 24.66 -0.57
N SER A 623 -27.95 24.66 -1.01
CA SER A 623 -28.30 24.41 -2.41
C SER A 623 -27.68 25.49 -3.32
N ALA A 624 -26.96 25.06 -4.37
CA ALA A 624 -26.37 25.96 -5.36
C ALA A 624 -27.38 26.96 -5.95
N SER A 625 -28.59 26.49 -6.33
CA SER A 625 -29.63 27.36 -6.90
C SER A 625 -30.18 28.40 -5.93
N GLU A 626 -30.29 28.06 -4.64
CA GLU A 626 -30.80 29.00 -3.63
C GLU A 626 -29.71 29.98 -3.21
N THR A 627 -28.45 29.53 -3.13
CA THR A 627 -27.28 30.39 -2.88
C THR A 627 -27.08 31.40 -4.01
N ALA A 628 -27.29 30.99 -5.26
CA ALA A 628 -27.30 31.91 -6.40
C ALA A 628 -28.41 32.96 -6.28
N LYS A 629 -29.66 32.55 -6.02
CA LYS A 629 -30.79 33.49 -5.82
C LYS A 629 -30.58 34.46 -4.65
N GLU A 630 -29.86 34.04 -3.61
CA GLU A 630 -29.51 34.89 -2.47
C GLU A 630 -28.45 35.95 -2.83
N LEU A 631 -27.38 35.55 -3.52
CA LEU A 631 -26.17 36.37 -3.72
C LEU A 631 -26.17 37.19 -5.02
N VAL A 632 -26.79 36.70 -6.10
CA VAL A 632 -26.87 37.41 -7.39
C VAL A 632 -27.52 38.80 -7.25
N PRO A 633 -28.67 38.98 -6.55
CA PRO A 633 -29.27 40.30 -6.35
C PRO A 633 -28.36 41.25 -5.56
N GLN A 634 -27.54 40.73 -4.64
CA GLN A 634 -26.61 41.53 -3.85
C GLN A 634 -25.46 42.05 -4.72
N LEU A 635 -24.90 41.22 -5.60
CA LEU A 635 -23.89 41.63 -6.58
C LEU A 635 -24.45 42.68 -7.57
N ARG A 636 -25.70 42.51 -8.05
CA ARG A 636 -26.38 43.52 -8.86
C ARG A 636 -26.57 44.84 -8.10
N ALA A 637 -26.95 44.79 -6.82
CA ALA A 637 -27.07 45.99 -5.97
C ALA A 637 -25.72 46.70 -5.70
N GLN A 638 -24.61 45.95 -5.70
CA GLN A 638 -23.24 46.50 -5.67
C GLN A 638 -22.78 47.06 -7.03
N GLY A 639 -23.61 46.93 -8.06
CA GLY A 639 -23.40 47.46 -9.41
C GLY A 639 -22.73 46.50 -10.38
N ALA A 640 -22.89 45.18 -10.23
CA ALA A 640 -22.44 44.22 -11.25
C ALA A 640 -23.25 44.36 -12.56
N ASP A 641 -22.58 44.73 -13.65
CA ASP A 641 -23.12 44.77 -15.01
C ASP A 641 -23.30 43.37 -15.61
N ILE A 642 -22.44 42.41 -15.22
CA ILE A 642 -22.50 40.98 -15.61
C ILE A 642 -22.39 40.10 -14.37
N ILE A 643 -23.08 38.96 -14.35
CA ILE A 643 -22.93 37.90 -13.35
C ILE A 643 -22.44 36.62 -14.02
N ILE A 644 -21.29 36.15 -13.56
CA ILE A 644 -20.67 34.89 -13.97
C ILE A 644 -20.62 33.95 -12.77
N CYS A 645 -21.10 32.73 -12.96
CA CYS A 645 -20.94 31.66 -11.99
C CYS A 645 -19.72 30.81 -12.36
N LEU A 646 -18.73 30.73 -11.47
CA LEU A 646 -17.65 29.75 -11.54
C LEU A 646 -18.12 28.51 -10.77
N SER A 647 -18.34 27.42 -11.49
CA SER A 647 -19.03 26.24 -11.00
C SER A 647 -18.13 25.03 -11.04
N HIS A 648 -18.05 24.29 -9.93
CA HIS A 648 -17.48 22.95 -9.91
C HIS A 648 -18.59 21.94 -9.62
N GLN A 649 -19.49 21.82 -10.59
CA GLN A 649 -20.61 20.89 -10.60
C GLN A 649 -20.62 20.15 -11.94
N ARG A 650 -21.31 19.01 -11.99
CA ARG A 650 -21.57 18.30 -13.24
C ARG A 650 -22.54 19.04 -14.14
N GLU A 651 -22.45 18.79 -15.44
CA GLU A 651 -23.31 19.39 -16.46
C GLU A 651 -24.82 19.30 -16.13
N PRO A 652 -25.37 18.18 -15.61
CA PRO A 652 -26.78 18.13 -15.22
C PRO A 652 -27.13 19.05 -14.04
N ASN A 653 -26.18 19.28 -13.12
CA ASN A 653 -26.36 20.19 -11.97
C ASN A 653 -26.20 21.67 -12.39
N ASP A 654 -25.31 21.97 -13.34
CA ASP A 654 -25.18 23.31 -13.94
C ASP A 654 -26.38 23.67 -14.84
N ASN A 655 -26.87 22.74 -15.66
CA ASN A 655 -28.09 22.93 -16.45
C ASN A 655 -29.29 23.19 -15.52
N LYS A 656 -29.44 22.40 -14.46
CA LYS A 656 -30.46 22.58 -13.40
C LYS A 656 -30.28 23.88 -12.60
N LEU A 657 -29.05 24.39 -12.47
CA LEU A 657 -28.78 25.71 -11.90
C LEU A 657 -29.29 26.82 -12.83
N ALA A 658 -29.02 26.74 -14.14
CA ALA A 658 -29.57 27.66 -15.14
C ALA A 658 -31.11 27.63 -15.17
N GLU A 659 -31.72 26.45 -15.23
CA GLU A 659 -33.19 26.28 -15.18
C GLU A 659 -33.82 26.95 -13.95
N LYS A 660 -33.24 26.71 -12.75
CA LYS A 660 -33.77 27.22 -11.48
C LYS A 660 -33.47 28.69 -11.19
N THR A 661 -32.50 29.28 -11.89
CA THR A 661 -32.14 30.69 -11.74
C THR A 661 -32.75 31.56 -12.85
N ASP A 662 -33.32 30.98 -13.90
CA ASP A 662 -34.19 31.63 -14.89
C ASP A 662 -33.62 32.97 -15.43
N GLY A 663 -32.36 32.93 -15.87
CA GLY A 663 -31.68 34.09 -16.44
C GLY A 663 -31.20 35.14 -15.44
N LEU A 664 -31.14 34.84 -14.14
CA LEU A 664 -30.46 35.67 -13.12
C LEU A 664 -28.94 35.69 -13.33
N ILE A 665 -28.37 34.57 -13.76
CA ILE A 665 -26.95 34.41 -14.13
C ILE A 665 -26.82 34.59 -15.65
N ASP A 666 -25.84 35.36 -16.13
CA ASP A 666 -25.64 35.56 -17.57
C ASP A 666 -24.91 34.36 -18.19
N ILE A 667 -23.87 33.84 -17.50
CA ILE A 667 -23.11 32.65 -17.91
C ILE A 667 -22.61 31.84 -16.71
N ILE A 668 -22.70 30.52 -16.81
CA ILE A 668 -22.13 29.51 -15.91
C ILE A 668 -20.93 28.89 -16.62
N LEU A 669 -19.79 28.89 -15.94
CA LEU A 669 -18.52 28.30 -16.38
C LEU A 669 -18.24 27.09 -15.47
N GLY A 670 -18.22 25.87 -16.01
CA GLY A 670 -18.24 24.61 -15.26
C GLY A 670 -16.95 23.79 -15.31
N GLY A 671 -16.74 22.94 -14.29
CA GLY A 671 -15.67 21.92 -14.16
C GLY A 671 -16.22 20.52 -13.81
N HIS A 672 -15.43 19.56 -13.36
CA HIS A 672 -15.79 18.19 -12.93
C HIS A 672 -15.96 17.08 -14.01
N ASP A 673 -16.71 17.26 -15.09
CA ASP A 673 -16.91 16.17 -16.09
C ASP A 673 -15.77 16.00 -17.13
N HIS A 674 -14.73 16.84 -17.11
CA HIS A 674 -13.54 16.78 -17.97
C HIS A 674 -13.74 16.86 -19.51
N TYR A 675 -14.96 17.05 -20.02
CA TYR A 675 -15.22 17.26 -21.45
C TYR A 675 -15.64 18.71 -21.78
N TYR A 676 -15.44 19.09 -23.04
CA TYR A 676 -15.87 20.36 -23.60
C TYR A 676 -17.34 20.28 -24.05
N ALA A 677 -18.19 21.16 -23.54
CA ALA A 677 -19.60 21.26 -23.94
C ALA A 677 -20.15 22.67 -23.74
N HIS A 678 -21.22 22.98 -24.46
CA HIS A 678 -21.95 24.24 -24.35
C HIS A 678 -23.46 23.99 -24.46
N SER A 679 -24.24 24.63 -23.59
CA SER A 679 -25.70 24.69 -23.65
C SER A 679 -26.19 26.13 -23.42
N PHE A 680 -27.43 26.40 -23.82
CA PHE A 680 -28.08 27.70 -23.58
C PHE A 680 -29.50 27.47 -23.05
N ILE A 681 -29.72 27.84 -21.79
CA ILE A 681 -30.89 27.44 -21.00
C ILE A 681 -31.45 28.68 -20.31
N ASN A 682 -32.73 28.99 -20.53
CA ASN A 682 -33.46 30.13 -19.93
C ASN A 682 -32.71 31.48 -19.99
N GLY A 683 -31.95 31.72 -21.07
CA GLY A 683 -31.17 32.95 -21.25
C GLY A 683 -29.76 32.94 -20.64
N THR A 684 -29.36 31.83 -20.00
CA THR A 684 -28.03 31.62 -19.40
C THR A 684 -27.21 30.69 -20.29
N HIS A 685 -25.96 31.05 -20.56
CA HIS A 685 -25.00 30.12 -21.17
C HIS A 685 -24.44 29.17 -20.11
N VAL A 686 -24.31 27.88 -20.43
CA VAL A 686 -23.56 26.91 -19.60
C VAL A 686 -22.41 26.39 -20.45
N LEU A 687 -21.17 26.54 -19.98
CA LEU A 687 -19.97 26.24 -20.76
C LEU A 687 -18.94 25.47 -19.94
N ARG A 688 -18.37 24.43 -20.55
CA ARG A 688 -17.24 23.64 -20.06
C ARG A 688 -16.12 23.68 -21.07
N SER A 689 -14.87 23.82 -20.63
CA SER A 689 -13.72 24.09 -21.50
C SER A 689 -12.73 22.93 -21.66
N GLY A 690 -13.14 21.69 -21.38
CA GLY A 690 -12.32 20.49 -21.59
C GLY A 690 -11.63 20.00 -20.32
N SER A 691 -10.35 19.64 -20.41
CA SER A 691 -9.48 19.22 -19.30
C SER A 691 -7.99 19.21 -19.72
N ASP A 692 -7.08 19.05 -18.75
CA ASP A 692 -5.63 18.79 -18.93
C ASP A 692 -4.91 19.70 -19.94
N PHE A 693 -5.27 21.00 -19.96
CA PHE A 693 -4.75 21.99 -20.90
C PHE A 693 -4.94 21.62 -22.39
N LYS A 694 -5.81 20.66 -22.72
CA LYS A 694 -6.08 20.21 -24.10
C LYS A 694 -6.97 21.19 -24.86
N GLN A 695 -7.81 21.91 -24.14
CA GLN A 695 -8.70 22.94 -24.66
C GLN A 695 -8.70 24.17 -23.75
N LEU A 696 -9.07 25.31 -24.34
CA LEU A 696 -9.54 26.49 -23.63
C LEU A 696 -10.74 27.09 -24.39
N SER A 697 -11.57 27.86 -23.70
CA SER A 697 -12.58 28.71 -24.33
C SER A 697 -12.13 30.16 -24.29
N TYR A 698 -12.16 30.82 -25.44
CA TYR A 698 -12.09 32.27 -25.57
C TYR A 698 -13.50 32.80 -25.82
N ILE A 699 -13.94 33.74 -24.98
CA ILE A 699 -15.31 34.26 -24.96
C ILE A 699 -15.26 35.77 -25.17
N GLU A 700 -15.97 36.25 -26.18
CA GLU A 700 -16.19 37.67 -26.42
C GLU A 700 -17.59 38.05 -25.95
N VAL A 701 -17.66 39.07 -25.10
CA VAL A 701 -18.95 39.57 -24.57
C VAL A 701 -19.25 40.89 -25.25
N ARG A 702 -20.45 41.01 -25.83
CA ARG A 702 -20.94 42.19 -26.56
C ARG A 702 -22.21 42.71 -25.89
N LYS A 703 -22.45 44.01 -25.98
CA LYS A 703 -23.67 44.62 -25.40
C LYS A 703 -24.82 44.49 -26.39
N LYS A 704 -26.00 44.03 -25.94
CA LYS A 704 -27.18 43.97 -26.81
C LYS A 704 -27.68 45.36 -27.18
N GLU A 705 -27.94 45.56 -28.47
CA GLU A 705 -28.51 46.79 -29.02
C GLU A 705 -30.07 46.81 -28.97
N ASP A 706 -30.69 45.76 -28.43
CA ASP A 706 -32.15 45.62 -28.27
C ASP A 706 -32.76 46.48 -27.14
N GLY A 707 -31.93 47.20 -26.39
CA GLY A 707 -32.34 48.03 -25.25
C GLY A 707 -32.66 47.25 -23.96
N SER A 708 -32.51 45.92 -23.94
CA SER A 708 -32.77 45.07 -22.76
C SER A 708 -31.74 45.26 -21.63
N GLY A 709 -30.57 45.82 -21.94
CA GLY A 709 -29.44 45.91 -21.02
C GLY A 709 -28.70 44.58 -20.80
N LYS A 710 -29.07 43.52 -21.53
CA LYS A 710 -28.40 42.21 -21.48
C LYS A 710 -27.17 42.16 -22.41
N TRP A 711 -26.48 41.02 -22.36
CA TRP A 711 -25.25 40.75 -23.09
C TRP A 711 -25.44 39.64 -24.13
N ASP A 712 -24.64 39.70 -25.18
CA ASP A 712 -24.40 38.67 -26.18
C ASP A 712 -23.03 38.03 -25.91
N PHE A 713 -22.91 36.73 -26.20
CA PHE A 713 -21.67 35.97 -26.04
C PHE A 713 -21.32 35.28 -27.35
N ASP A 714 -20.06 35.40 -27.79
CA ASP A 714 -19.47 34.53 -28.80
C ASP A 714 -18.43 33.64 -28.11
N ILE A 715 -18.53 32.32 -28.29
CA ILE A 715 -17.71 31.33 -27.59
C ILE A 715 -16.90 30.56 -28.64
N LEU A 716 -15.58 30.64 -28.54
CA LEU A 716 -14.63 29.98 -29.42
C LEU A 716 -13.80 28.97 -28.64
N ARG A 717 -13.76 27.71 -29.11
CA ARG A 717 -12.89 26.67 -28.60
C ARG A 717 -11.52 26.78 -29.27
N ARG A 718 -10.46 26.76 -28.47
CA ARG A 718 -9.08 26.61 -28.94
C ARG A 718 -8.56 25.26 -28.47
N ASP A 719 -8.40 24.34 -29.41
CA ASP A 719 -7.73 23.06 -29.17
C ASP A 719 -6.21 23.28 -29.13
N ILE A 720 -5.52 22.72 -28.13
CA ILE A 720 -4.08 22.89 -27.94
C ILE A 720 -3.35 21.73 -28.62
N VAL A 721 -2.92 22.00 -29.85
CA VAL A 721 -2.36 21.00 -30.78
C VAL A 721 -0.83 21.07 -30.88
N SER A 722 -0.20 20.00 -31.37
CA SER A 722 1.27 19.87 -31.40
C SER A 722 1.98 20.89 -32.29
N SER A 723 1.28 21.54 -33.23
CA SER A 723 1.80 22.65 -34.05
C SER A 723 2.03 23.94 -33.26
N ILE A 724 1.37 24.11 -32.09
CA ILE A 724 1.59 25.27 -31.22
C ILE A 724 2.98 25.15 -30.59
N ALA A 725 3.76 26.23 -30.66
CA ALA A 725 5.09 26.30 -30.06
C ALA A 725 5.02 26.28 -28.53
N GLU A 726 6.01 25.68 -27.88
CA GLU A 726 6.13 25.67 -26.41
C GLU A 726 6.78 26.96 -25.90
N ASP A 727 6.14 27.62 -24.94
CA ASP A 727 6.73 28.74 -24.21
C ASP A 727 7.97 28.26 -23.44
N GLN A 728 9.14 28.80 -23.79
CA GLN A 728 10.43 28.26 -23.33
C GLN A 728 10.67 28.48 -21.82
N GLU A 729 10.10 29.55 -21.24
CA GLU A 729 10.20 29.81 -19.81
C GLU A 729 9.31 28.82 -19.02
N THR A 730 8.11 28.56 -19.51
CA THR A 730 7.16 27.61 -18.93
C THR A 730 7.62 26.16 -19.13
N LEU A 731 8.24 25.82 -20.26
CA LEU A 731 8.88 24.53 -20.48
C LEU A 731 9.97 24.30 -19.43
N LYS A 732 10.87 25.27 -19.23
CA LYS A 732 11.90 25.19 -18.20
C LYS A 732 11.32 25.09 -16.79
N LEU A 733 10.30 25.88 -16.46
CA LEU A 733 9.59 25.75 -15.18
C LEU A 733 9.05 24.33 -14.97
N THR A 734 8.47 23.73 -16.02
CA THR A 734 7.94 22.37 -16.00
C THR A 734 9.07 21.36 -15.81
N GLU A 735 10.22 21.53 -16.47
CA GLU A 735 11.43 20.70 -16.28
C GLU A 735 11.99 20.84 -14.86
N ASP A 736 12.14 22.05 -14.32
CA ASP A 736 12.63 22.30 -12.97
C ASP A 736 11.70 21.64 -11.91
N LEU A 737 10.37 21.70 -12.11
CA LEU A 737 9.37 21.06 -11.23
C LEU A 737 9.34 19.52 -11.36
N THR A 738 9.59 18.97 -12.55
CA THR A 738 9.43 17.52 -12.83
C THR A 738 10.74 16.73 -12.86
N SER A 739 11.90 17.37 -13.01
CA SER A 739 13.22 16.72 -13.19
C SER A 739 13.55 15.68 -12.11
N LYS A 740 13.39 16.05 -10.84
CA LYS A 740 13.63 15.15 -9.69
C LYS A 740 12.69 13.93 -9.65
N LEU A 741 11.50 14.07 -10.23
CA LEU A 741 10.51 13.00 -10.33
C LEU A 741 10.80 12.11 -11.56
N LYS A 742 11.13 12.71 -12.70
CA LYS A 742 11.32 12.04 -14.01
C LYS A 742 12.24 10.84 -13.95
N HIS A 743 13.41 10.94 -13.31
CA HIS A 743 14.37 9.84 -13.26
C HIS A 743 13.83 8.60 -12.52
N SER A 744 13.12 8.78 -11.39
CA SER A 744 12.50 7.67 -10.65
C SER A 744 11.28 7.09 -11.37
N LEU A 745 10.51 7.95 -12.04
CA LEU A 745 9.24 7.59 -12.66
C LEU A 745 9.39 6.92 -14.05
N ALA A 746 10.48 7.20 -14.76
CA ALA A 746 10.75 6.62 -16.08
C ALA A 746 11.09 5.13 -16.03
N LYS A 747 11.48 4.60 -14.86
CA LYS A 747 11.90 3.19 -14.70
C LYS A 747 10.76 2.24 -15.09
N SER A 748 11.06 1.32 -16.01
CA SER A 748 10.13 0.24 -16.38
C SER A 748 9.95 -0.70 -15.19
N ILE A 749 8.70 -1.02 -14.86
CA ILE A 749 8.39 -2.05 -13.85
C ILE A 749 8.00 -3.37 -14.52
N GLY A 750 7.37 -3.32 -15.70
CA GLY A 750 6.81 -4.47 -16.39
C GLY A 750 6.49 -4.18 -17.85
N TRP A 751 5.85 -5.12 -18.55
CA TRP A 751 5.49 -4.99 -19.96
C TRP A 751 4.10 -5.55 -20.21
N THR A 752 3.36 -4.98 -21.17
CA THR A 752 2.07 -5.50 -21.67
C THR A 752 2.07 -5.76 -23.18
N ALA A 753 1.39 -6.82 -23.61
CA ALA A 753 1.25 -7.24 -25.01
C ALA A 753 -0.06 -6.75 -25.63
N SER A 754 -1.09 -6.54 -24.81
CA SER A 754 -2.37 -5.96 -25.20
C SER A 754 -2.45 -4.48 -24.77
N PRO A 755 -3.17 -3.63 -25.51
CA PRO A 755 -3.49 -2.29 -25.07
C PRO A 755 -4.37 -2.36 -23.81
N LEU A 756 -4.07 -1.55 -22.78
CA LEU A 756 -4.86 -1.49 -21.54
C LEU A 756 -5.75 -0.26 -21.56
N ASP A 757 -7.08 -0.45 -21.57
CA ASP A 757 -8.05 0.64 -21.74
C ASP A 757 -8.47 1.25 -20.39
N ALA A 758 -7.84 2.37 -20.01
CA ALA A 758 -8.10 3.11 -18.78
C ALA A 758 -8.99 4.36 -18.99
N ARG A 759 -9.63 4.50 -20.16
CA ARG A 759 -10.51 5.64 -20.49
C ARG A 759 -11.76 5.65 -19.62
N PHE A 760 -12.21 6.81 -19.14
CA PHE A 760 -13.42 6.95 -18.32
C PHE A 760 -14.67 6.45 -19.04
N THR A 761 -14.78 6.75 -20.34
CA THR A 761 -15.81 6.25 -21.27
C THR A 761 -15.86 4.72 -21.39
N THR A 762 -14.82 4.01 -20.98
CA THR A 762 -14.78 2.54 -20.88
C THR A 762 -14.97 2.11 -19.42
N VAL A 763 -14.04 2.47 -18.52
CA VAL A 763 -13.99 1.90 -17.16
C VAL A 763 -15.22 2.23 -16.32
N ARG A 764 -15.89 3.37 -16.56
CA ARG A 764 -17.07 3.80 -15.80
C ARG A 764 -18.41 3.33 -16.39
N MET A 765 -18.39 2.55 -17.48
CA MET A 765 -19.58 2.20 -18.26
C MET A 765 -19.67 0.72 -18.65
N LYS A 766 -18.54 0.00 -18.67
CA LYS A 766 -18.43 -1.40 -19.14
C LYS A 766 -17.16 -2.06 -18.61
N GLU A 767 -16.98 -3.34 -18.90
CA GLU A 767 -15.75 -4.08 -18.61
C GLU A 767 -14.52 -3.42 -19.26
N SER A 768 -13.43 -3.31 -18.50
CA SER A 768 -12.11 -2.92 -18.98
C SER A 768 -11.10 -4.01 -18.66
N ASN A 769 -10.17 -4.27 -19.57
CA ASN A 769 -9.07 -5.20 -19.32
C ASN A 769 -8.05 -4.64 -18.30
N MET A 770 -7.95 -3.31 -18.15
CA MET A 770 -7.24 -2.68 -17.03
C MET A 770 -7.97 -2.94 -15.70
N GLY A 771 -9.30 -2.79 -15.68
CA GLY A 771 -10.13 -3.11 -14.52
C GLY A 771 -9.99 -4.56 -14.08
N ASN A 772 -10.13 -5.49 -15.03
CA ASN A 772 -9.94 -6.93 -14.80
C ASN A 772 -8.56 -7.23 -14.19
N PHE A 773 -7.49 -6.74 -14.80
CA PHE A 773 -6.11 -6.97 -14.35
C PHE A 773 -5.89 -6.51 -12.90
N VAL A 774 -6.35 -5.31 -12.56
CA VAL A 774 -6.13 -4.75 -11.22
C VAL A 774 -6.95 -5.48 -10.17
N CYS A 775 -8.23 -5.76 -10.45
CA CYS A 775 -9.05 -6.56 -9.55
C CYS A 775 -8.49 -7.99 -9.39
N ASP A 776 -7.90 -8.57 -10.44
CA ASP A 776 -7.22 -9.86 -10.35
C ASP A 776 -6.00 -9.78 -9.42
N VAL A 777 -5.14 -8.77 -9.56
CA VAL A 777 -3.98 -8.58 -8.66
C VAL A 777 -4.45 -8.38 -7.20
N MET A 778 -5.46 -7.54 -6.97
CA MET A 778 -6.06 -7.33 -5.64
C MET A 778 -6.56 -8.65 -5.02
N ARG A 779 -7.32 -9.43 -5.80
CA ARG A 779 -7.87 -10.71 -5.35
C ARG A 779 -6.79 -11.74 -5.03
N HIS A 780 -5.79 -11.89 -5.90
CA HIS A 780 -4.70 -12.85 -5.69
C HIS A 780 -3.78 -12.47 -4.53
N TYR A 781 -3.51 -11.17 -4.31
CA TYR A 781 -2.63 -10.71 -3.24
C TYR A 781 -3.17 -11.09 -1.85
N HIS A 782 -4.47 -10.88 -1.60
CA HIS A 782 -5.10 -11.28 -0.33
C HIS A 782 -5.61 -12.73 -0.31
N ASN A 783 -5.47 -13.47 -1.43
CA ASN A 783 -6.13 -14.75 -1.67
C ASN A 783 -7.65 -14.69 -1.34
N ALA A 784 -8.30 -13.64 -1.83
CA ALA A 784 -9.71 -13.37 -1.63
C ALA A 784 -10.61 -14.23 -2.53
N ASP A 785 -11.84 -14.51 -2.08
CA ASP A 785 -12.87 -15.14 -2.92
C ASP A 785 -13.20 -14.26 -4.13
N CYS A 786 -13.23 -12.93 -3.94
CA CYS A 786 -13.53 -11.96 -4.99
C CYS A 786 -12.81 -10.61 -4.77
N ALA A 787 -12.80 -9.76 -5.80
CA ALA A 787 -12.43 -8.35 -5.67
C ALA A 787 -13.42 -7.45 -6.40
N LEU A 788 -13.65 -6.27 -5.85
CA LEU A 788 -14.55 -5.24 -6.39
C LEU A 788 -13.93 -3.87 -6.15
N MET A 789 -13.82 -3.09 -7.22
CA MET A 789 -13.19 -1.76 -7.24
C MET A 789 -14.07 -0.78 -8.01
N ALA A 790 -14.41 0.35 -7.39
CA ALA A 790 -15.07 1.46 -8.05
C ALA A 790 -14.16 2.02 -9.18
N ALA A 791 -14.70 2.17 -10.38
CA ALA A 791 -13.98 2.61 -11.58
C ALA A 791 -13.32 4.00 -11.45
N GLY A 792 -13.83 4.86 -10.55
CA GLY A 792 -13.22 6.14 -10.19
C GLY A 792 -11.80 6.01 -9.64
N THR A 793 -11.40 4.81 -9.21
CA THR A 793 -10.01 4.44 -8.85
C THR A 793 -9.04 4.56 -10.03
N ILE A 794 -9.50 4.26 -11.25
CA ILE A 794 -8.69 4.27 -12.47
C ILE A 794 -8.71 5.70 -13.03
N ARG A 795 -7.58 6.41 -12.98
CA ARG A 795 -7.48 7.84 -13.36
C ARG A 795 -6.74 8.13 -14.67
N GLY A 796 -6.22 7.12 -15.36
CA GLY A 796 -5.31 7.33 -16.50
C GLY A 796 -5.92 7.95 -17.78
N ASP A 797 -7.25 7.96 -17.93
CA ASP A 797 -8.06 8.38 -19.09
C ASP A 797 -7.45 8.18 -20.49
N GLN A 798 -6.76 7.05 -20.68
CA GLN A 798 -6.05 6.76 -21.93
C GLN A 798 -6.02 5.26 -22.21
N ILE A 799 -5.58 4.91 -23.41
CA ILE A 799 -5.19 3.53 -23.72
C ILE A 799 -3.68 3.43 -23.58
N TYR A 800 -3.20 2.70 -22.58
CA TYR A 800 -1.77 2.37 -22.49
C TYR A 800 -1.44 1.38 -23.61
N PRO A 801 -0.55 1.71 -24.56
CA PRO A 801 -0.24 0.84 -25.68
C PRO A 801 0.54 -0.40 -25.22
N PRO A 802 0.57 -1.49 -26.00
CA PRO A 802 1.52 -2.57 -25.80
C PRO A 802 2.95 -2.02 -25.68
N GLY A 803 3.76 -2.50 -24.74
CA GLY A 803 5.09 -1.95 -24.45
C GLY A 803 5.46 -2.05 -22.98
N ALA A 804 6.48 -1.29 -22.57
CA ALA A 804 6.86 -1.14 -21.18
C ALA A 804 5.76 -0.38 -20.41
N ILE A 805 5.46 -0.86 -19.20
CA ILE A 805 4.69 -0.15 -18.18
C ILE A 805 5.72 0.41 -17.20
N ARG A 806 5.75 1.73 -17.05
CA ARG A 806 6.67 2.47 -16.20
C ARG A 806 6.05 2.77 -14.84
N VAL A 807 6.87 3.17 -13.86
CA VAL A 807 6.36 3.66 -12.56
C VAL A 807 5.37 4.81 -12.80
N ARG A 808 5.70 5.76 -13.69
CA ARG A 808 4.78 6.84 -14.11
C ARG A 808 3.40 6.34 -14.51
N ASP A 809 3.33 5.29 -15.31
CA ASP A 809 2.08 4.84 -15.92
C ASP A 809 1.14 4.27 -14.85
N ILE A 810 1.68 3.49 -13.91
CA ILE A 810 0.92 3.00 -12.76
C ILE A 810 0.53 4.13 -11.81
N THR A 811 1.42 5.07 -11.49
CA THR A 811 1.08 6.12 -10.53
C THR A 811 0.13 7.16 -11.11
N ASN A 812 0.19 7.47 -12.42
CA ASN A 812 -0.85 8.25 -13.12
C ASN A 812 -2.20 7.50 -13.13
N CYS A 813 -2.18 6.18 -13.34
CA CYS A 813 -3.40 5.39 -13.43
C CYS A 813 -4.06 5.16 -12.05
N PHE A 814 -3.25 5.12 -10.98
CA PHE A 814 -3.65 4.86 -9.58
C PHE A 814 -2.99 5.87 -8.62
N PRO A 815 -3.40 7.15 -8.65
CA PRO A 815 -2.75 8.23 -7.90
C PRO A 815 -3.17 8.31 -6.42
N PHE A 816 -4.21 7.58 -6.01
CA PHE A 816 -4.74 7.64 -4.65
C PHE A 816 -3.87 6.85 -3.65
N GLU A 817 -3.72 7.42 -2.45
CA GLU A 817 -2.91 6.88 -1.34
C GLU A 817 -3.73 6.06 -0.34
N ASP A 818 -4.99 5.73 -0.63
CA ASP A 818 -5.76 4.83 0.22
C ASP A 818 -5.47 3.35 -0.14
N PRO A 819 -5.43 2.47 0.87
CA PRO A 819 -5.03 1.08 0.70
C PRO A 819 -6.17 0.19 0.21
N VAL A 820 -5.78 -0.94 -0.36
CA VAL A 820 -6.66 -2.11 -0.48
C VAL A 820 -6.80 -2.73 0.92
N ILE A 821 -8.06 -2.82 1.37
CA ILE A 821 -8.49 -3.51 2.57
C ILE A 821 -9.04 -4.89 2.23
N PHE A 822 -9.15 -5.74 3.25
CA PHE A 822 -9.69 -7.09 3.12
C PHE A 822 -10.83 -7.26 4.11
N ILE A 823 -12.05 -7.47 3.60
CA ILE A 823 -13.27 -7.51 4.41
C ILE A 823 -14.08 -8.77 4.13
N ARG A 824 -14.92 -9.16 5.08
CA ARG A 824 -15.84 -10.30 4.98
C ARG A 824 -17.27 -9.78 4.93
N VAL A 825 -17.95 -10.10 3.83
CA VAL A 825 -19.28 -9.57 3.44
C VAL A 825 -20.20 -10.70 3.00
N THR A 826 -21.50 -10.54 3.15
CA THR A 826 -22.48 -11.51 2.62
C THR A 826 -22.67 -11.37 1.11
N GLY A 827 -23.22 -12.40 0.46
CA GLY A 827 -23.66 -12.31 -0.93
C GLY A 827 -24.68 -11.18 -1.16
N GLN A 828 -25.55 -10.91 -0.19
CA GLN A 828 -26.46 -9.76 -0.25
C GLN A 828 -25.72 -8.43 -0.26
N GLN A 829 -24.71 -8.23 0.60
CA GLN A 829 -23.89 -7.00 0.61
C GLN A 829 -23.15 -6.78 -0.72
N LEU A 830 -22.67 -7.86 -1.35
CA LEU A 830 -22.08 -7.82 -2.69
C LEU A 830 -23.11 -7.47 -3.77
N TRP A 831 -24.32 -8.02 -3.71
CA TRP A 831 -25.41 -7.68 -4.62
C TRP A 831 -25.78 -6.19 -4.51
N ASP A 832 -25.95 -5.70 -3.29
CA ASP A 832 -26.28 -4.29 -3.00
C ASP A 832 -25.16 -3.34 -3.46
N ALA A 833 -23.89 -3.77 -3.36
CA ALA A 833 -22.75 -3.02 -3.88
C ALA A 833 -22.75 -2.94 -5.41
N LEU A 834 -23.11 -4.02 -6.11
CA LEU A 834 -23.27 -4.03 -7.57
C LEU A 834 -24.45 -3.14 -8.00
N GLU A 835 -25.58 -3.20 -7.30
CA GLU A 835 -26.75 -2.32 -7.52
C GLU A 835 -26.41 -0.83 -7.34
N ASN A 836 -25.70 -0.46 -6.26
CA ASN A 836 -25.18 0.90 -6.13
C ASN A 836 -24.27 1.26 -7.32
N GLY A 837 -23.37 0.36 -7.69
CA GLY A 837 -22.42 0.60 -8.76
C GLY A 837 -23.05 0.92 -10.11
N VAL A 838 -24.19 0.29 -10.46
CA VAL A 838 -24.94 0.59 -11.69
C VAL A 838 -26.10 1.57 -11.51
N SER A 839 -26.32 2.09 -10.30
CA SER A 839 -27.49 2.92 -9.94
C SER A 839 -27.62 4.22 -10.75
N GLN A 840 -26.50 4.84 -11.11
CA GLN A 840 -26.46 6.13 -11.84
C GLN A 840 -26.21 5.98 -13.34
N TYR A 841 -26.05 4.77 -13.86
CA TYR A 841 -25.88 4.52 -15.29
C TYR A 841 -27.05 5.16 -16.09
N PRO A 842 -26.80 5.88 -17.21
CA PRO A 842 -25.57 5.97 -17.99
C PRO A 842 -24.64 7.15 -17.63
N ALA A 843 -24.78 7.79 -16.47
CA ALA A 843 -23.78 8.76 -16.02
C ALA A 843 -22.43 8.07 -15.77
N GLN A 844 -21.33 8.72 -16.17
CA GLN A 844 -19.96 8.20 -16.04
C GLN A 844 -19.43 8.37 -14.59
N GLU A 845 -20.17 7.82 -13.63
CA GLU A 845 -19.84 7.88 -12.21
C GLU A 845 -18.63 7.05 -11.84
N GLY A 846 -17.86 7.52 -10.84
CA GLY A 846 -16.77 6.75 -10.25
C GLY A 846 -17.23 5.40 -9.67
N ARG A 847 -18.50 5.31 -9.23
CA ARG A 847 -19.05 4.15 -8.55
C ARG A 847 -19.20 2.89 -9.42
N PHE A 848 -19.07 2.94 -10.75
CA PHE A 848 -19.23 1.74 -11.59
C PHE A 848 -18.24 0.62 -11.20
N PRO A 849 -18.66 -0.64 -10.98
CA PRO A 849 -17.79 -1.65 -10.36
C PRO A 849 -17.00 -2.46 -11.39
N GLN A 850 -15.66 -2.37 -11.35
CA GLN A 850 -14.77 -3.35 -11.98
C GLN A 850 -14.54 -4.52 -11.00
N VAL A 851 -14.41 -5.75 -11.50
CA VAL A 851 -14.52 -6.97 -10.66
C VAL A 851 -13.52 -8.08 -11.02
N SER A 852 -13.23 -8.95 -10.05
CA SER A 852 -12.53 -10.23 -10.23
C SER A 852 -13.26 -11.37 -9.52
N ASN A 853 -13.36 -12.51 -10.22
CA ASN A 853 -14.10 -13.70 -9.81
C ASN A 853 -15.61 -13.50 -9.52
N ILE A 854 -16.13 -12.33 -9.90
CA ILE A 854 -17.55 -12.02 -10.01
C ILE A 854 -17.84 -11.79 -11.49
N ALA A 855 -18.98 -12.29 -11.97
CA ALA A 855 -19.53 -11.88 -13.26
C ALA A 855 -21.03 -11.55 -13.12
N TYR A 856 -21.46 -10.42 -13.66
CA TYR A 856 -22.82 -9.90 -13.51
C TYR A 856 -23.42 -9.34 -14.81
N THR A 857 -24.74 -9.41 -14.89
CA THR A 857 -25.54 -8.85 -15.98
C THR A 857 -26.48 -7.79 -15.40
N PHE A 858 -26.54 -6.60 -16.01
CA PHE A 858 -27.43 -5.52 -15.59
C PHE A 858 -28.30 -4.98 -16.73
N ASP A 859 -29.48 -4.46 -16.38
CA ASP A 859 -30.47 -3.87 -17.27
C ASP A 859 -30.69 -2.40 -16.88
N PRO A 860 -30.20 -1.43 -17.70
CA PRO A 860 -30.29 -0.02 -17.37
C PRO A 860 -31.71 0.56 -17.53
N SER A 861 -32.65 -0.17 -18.16
CA SER A 861 -34.04 0.25 -18.29
C SER A 861 -34.83 0.12 -16.97
N LYS A 862 -34.31 -0.66 -16.02
CA LYS A 862 -34.90 -0.86 -14.69
C LYS A 862 -34.58 0.30 -13.73
N PRO A 863 -35.45 0.55 -12.74
CA PRO A 863 -35.18 1.55 -11.71
C PRO A 863 -33.89 1.22 -10.93
N PRO A 864 -33.12 2.23 -10.48
CA PRO A 864 -31.94 2.03 -9.62
C PRO A 864 -32.28 1.20 -8.37
N GLY A 865 -31.38 0.27 -7.98
CA GLY A 865 -31.64 -0.69 -6.90
C GLY A 865 -32.43 -1.93 -7.34
N SER A 866 -32.68 -2.11 -8.64
CA SER A 866 -33.22 -3.34 -9.24
C SER A 866 -32.69 -3.56 -10.66
N ARG A 867 -31.47 -3.09 -10.94
CA ARG A 867 -30.82 -3.16 -12.26
C ARG A 867 -30.01 -4.42 -12.46
N ILE A 868 -29.49 -5.05 -11.41
CA ILE A 868 -28.78 -6.33 -11.52
C ILE A 868 -29.81 -7.42 -11.84
N VAL A 869 -29.54 -8.18 -12.90
CA VAL A 869 -30.40 -9.27 -13.38
C VAL A 869 -29.87 -10.63 -12.94
N GLU A 870 -28.55 -10.77 -12.94
CA GLU A 870 -27.84 -11.99 -12.57
C GLU A 870 -26.45 -11.61 -12.04
N ALA A 871 -26.00 -12.30 -10.99
CA ALA A 871 -24.62 -12.22 -10.50
C ALA A 871 -24.13 -13.61 -10.09
N THR A 872 -22.88 -13.90 -10.45
CA THR A 872 -22.17 -15.16 -10.17
C THR A 872 -20.85 -14.86 -9.48
N LEU A 873 -20.39 -15.79 -8.64
CA LEU A 873 -19.11 -15.71 -7.93
C LEU A 873 -18.43 -17.08 -8.01
N GLY A 874 -17.16 -17.13 -8.39
CA GLY A 874 -16.43 -18.41 -8.53
C GLY A 874 -16.95 -19.31 -9.66
N GLY A 875 -17.68 -18.76 -10.62
CA GLY A 875 -18.38 -19.51 -11.68
C GLY A 875 -19.68 -20.19 -11.23
N GLY A 876 -20.11 -20.01 -9.98
CA GLY A 876 -21.40 -20.44 -9.45
C GLY A 876 -22.36 -19.28 -9.16
N PRO A 877 -23.64 -19.55 -8.87
CA PRO A 877 -24.58 -18.51 -8.44
C PRO A 877 -24.15 -17.88 -7.10
N MET A 878 -24.40 -16.59 -6.93
CA MET A 878 -24.10 -15.87 -5.68
C MET A 878 -25.12 -16.27 -4.58
N GLU A 879 -24.64 -16.84 -3.47
CA GLU A 879 -25.48 -17.26 -2.33
C GLU A 879 -25.62 -16.08 -1.34
N MET A 880 -26.83 -15.55 -1.16
CA MET A 880 -27.02 -14.25 -0.46
C MET A 880 -26.60 -14.26 1.02
N ASP A 881 -26.91 -15.31 1.77
CA ASP A 881 -26.60 -15.40 3.21
C ASP A 881 -25.16 -15.84 3.50
N LYS A 882 -24.43 -16.30 2.48
CA LYS A 882 -23.06 -16.81 2.62
C LYS A 882 -22.08 -15.65 2.75
N LYS A 883 -21.18 -15.73 3.74
CA LYS A 883 -20.04 -14.81 3.88
C LYS A 883 -18.95 -15.19 2.87
N TYR A 884 -18.46 -14.20 2.14
CA TYR A 884 -17.33 -14.25 1.22
C TYR A 884 -16.26 -13.25 1.68
N THR A 885 -15.02 -13.50 1.29
CA THR A 885 -13.92 -12.57 1.47
C THR A 885 -13.74 -11.68 0.22
N LEU A 886 -13.65 -10.37 0.44
CA LEU A 886 -13.62 -9.35 -0.59
C LEU A 886 -12.36 -8.48 -0.42
N ALA A 887 -11.55 -8.38 -1.47
CA ALA A 887 -10.53 -7.34 -1.60
C ALA A 887 -11.15 -6.09 -2.25
N THR A 888 -11.08 -4.95 -1.56
CA THR A 888 -11.63 -3.67 -2.03
C THR A 888 -10.82 -2.49 -1.49
N ARG A 889 -11.13 -1.23 -1.84
CA ARG A 889 -10.42 -0.04 -1.32
C ARG A 889 -10.98 0.41 0.03
N GLY A 890 -10.13 0.96 0.89
CA GLY A 890 -10.52 1.62 2.15
C GLY A 890 -11.62 2.65 1.93
N TYR A 891 -11.49 3.47 0.87
CA TYR A 891 -12.54 4.37 0.38
C TYR A 891 -13.94 3.72 0.32
N MET A 892 -14.03 2.49 -0.20
CA MET A 892 -15.29 1.75 -0.33
C MET A 892 -15.73 1.11 1.00
N GLY A 893 -14.78 0.66 1.83
CA GLY A 893 -15.03 0.20 3.20
C GLY A 893 -15.57 1.28 4.14
N ARG A 894 -15.29 2.56 3.86
CA ARG A 894 -15.91 3.73 4.52
C ARG A 894 -17.25 4.15 3.88
N GLY A 895 -17.84 3.31 3.03
CA GLY A 895 -19.13 3.54 2.39
C GLY A 895 -19.17 4.66 1.34
N LYS A 896 -18.02 5.19 0.91
CA LYS A 896 -17.94 6.27 -0.09
C LYS A 896 -18.41 5.80 -1.47
N ASP A 897 -18.68 6.73 -2.40
CA ASP A 897 -19.36 6.46 -3.69
C ASP A 897 -20.73 5.74 -3.53
N GLY A 898 -21.35 5.81 -2.35
CA GLY A 898 -22.61 5.14 -2.02
C GLY A 898 -22.48 3.65 -1.67
N TYR A 899 -21.27 3.12 -1.47
CA TYR A 899 -21.02 1.71 -1.13
C TYR A 899 -21.34 1.36 0.35
N THR A 900 -22.46 1.87 0.87
CA THR A 900 -22.86 1.70 2.28
C THR A 900 -23.10 0.25 2.69
N SER A 901 -23.35 -0.67 1.74
CA SER A 901 -23.41 -2.12 2.01
C SER A 901 -22.06 -2.74 2.37
N LEU A 902 -20.95 -2.08 2.00
CA LEU A 902 -19.57 -2.47 2.33
C LEU A 902 -19.02 -1.72 3.55
N LEU A 903 -19.83 -0.89 4.22
CA LEU A 903 -19.41 -0.11 5.38
C LEU A 903 -18.90 -1.06 6.50
N VAL A 904 -17.68 -0.83 6.97
CA VAL A 904 -17.03 -1.67 7.98
C VAL A 904 -17.58 -1.40 9.39
N GLU A 905 -17.53 -2.42 10.26
CA GLU A 905 -18.00 -2.32 11.65
C GLU A 905 -17.43 -1.12 12.45
N PRO A 906 -16.12 -0.76 12.36
CA PRO A 906 -15.58 0.42 13.04
C PRO A 906 -16.20 1.76 12.60
N GLU A 907 -16.67 1.84 11.35
CA GLU A 907 -17.34 3.02 10.77
C GLU A 907 -18.88 2.96 10.96
N GLY A 908 -19.37 2.02 11.78
CA GLY A 908 -20.80 1.86 12.08
C GLY A 908 -21.58 0.99 11.11
N GLY A 909 -20.90 0.25 10.23
CA GLY A 909 -21.51 -0.69 9.29
C GLY A 909 -21.58 -2.14 9.79
N THR A 910 -21.59 -3.08 8.85
CA THR A 910 -21.77 -4.54 9.12
C THR A 910 -20.77 -5.43 8.36
N ALA A 911 -19.86 -4.84 7.57
CA ALA A 911 -18.76 -5.59 6.97
C ALA A 911 -17.66 -5.85 8.01
N GLU A 912 -17.31 -7.13 8.17
CA GLU A 912 -16.31 -7.59 9.14
C GLU A 912 -14.90 -7.34 8.56
N GLU A 913 -14.09 -6.55 9.24
CA GLU A 913 -12.77 -6.14 8.74
C GLU A 913 -11.69 -7.18 9.11
N ILE A 914 -10.98 -7.72 8.10
CA ILE A 914 -9.88 -8.68 8.29
C ILE A 914 -8.53 -7.98 8.19
N VAL A 915 -8.38 -7.06 7.23
CA VAL A 915 -7.22 -6.16 7.10
C VAL A 915 -7.75 -4.74 6.98
N CYS A 916 -7.52 -3.95 8.03
CA CYS A 916 -7.87 -2.54 8.09
C CYS A 916 -6.93 -1.66 7.27
N GLU A 917 -7.29 -0.38 7.13
CA GLU A 917 -6.50 0.58 6.35
C GLU A 917 -5.06 0.73 6.86
N GLU A 918 -4.83 0.71 8.17
CA GLU A 918 -3.48 0.81 8.75
C GLU A 918 -2.55 -0.34 8.32
N ASN A 919 -3.11 -1.48 7.91
CA ASN A 919 -2.40 -2.70 7.51
C ASN A 919 -2.58 -3.05 6.03
N GLY A 920 -3.38 -2.27 5.29
CA GLY A 920 -3.64 -2.48 3.87
C GLY A 920 -2.50 -1.99 2.98
N ILE A 921 -2.56 -2.34 1.69
CA ILE A 921 -1.50 -2.00 0.72
C ILE A 921 -2.05 -1.20 -0.47
N LEU A 922 -1.30 -0.18 -0.91
CA LEU A 922 -1.68 0.62 -2.07
C LEU A 922 -1.72 -0.22 -3.36
N ILE A 923 -2.69 0.03 -4.24
CA ILE A 923 -2.77 -0.62 -5.57
C ILE A 923 -1.45 -0.41 -6.35
N SER A 924 -0.87 0.80 -6.29
CA SER A 924 0.42 1.09 -6.93
C SER A 924 1.59 0.29 -6.34
N ALA A 925 1.52 -0.12 -5.07
CA ALA A 925 2.51 -0.99 -4.44
C ALA A 925 2.27 -2.47 -4.79
N MET A 926 1.01 -2.95 -4.77
CA MET A 926 0.64 -4.28 -5.25
C MET A 926 1.10 -4.53 -6.69
N LEU A 927 0.83 -3.60 -7.61
CA LEU A 927 1.20 -3.73 -9.02
C LEU A 927 2.73 -3.75 -9.21
N ARG A 928 3.46 -2.91 -8.47
CA ARG A 928 4.94 -2.95 -8.44
C ARG A 928 5.46 -4.29 -7.93
N GLN A 929 4.94 -4.79 -6.81
CA GLN A 929 5.32 -6.10 -6.25
C GLN A 929 4.98 -7.26 -7.19
N TYR A 930 3.82 -7.22 -7.85
CA TYR A 930 3.42 -8.19 -8.87
C TYR A 930 4.45 -8.25 -10.00
N PHE A 931 4.80 -7.13 -10.62
CA PHE A 931 5.81 -7.12 -11.69
C PHE A 931 7.23 -7.46 -11.20
N MET A 932 7.62 -7.03 -9.99
CA MET A 932 8.89 -7.45 -9.38
C MET A 932 8.94 -8.97 -9.17
N SER A 933 7.84 -9.59 -8.74
CA SER A 933 7.75 -11.05 -8.60
C SER A 933 7.92 -11.76 -9.94
N LEU A 934 7.33 -11.22 -11.03
CA LEU A 934 7.52 -11.72 -12.39
C LEU A 934 8.97 -11.57 -12.87
N ARG A 935 9.67 -10.48 -12.50
CA ARG A 935 11.09 -10.28 -12.82
C ARG A 935 11.97 -11.30 -12.11
N THR A 936 11.75 -11.55 -10.82
CA THR A 936 12.47 -12.57 -10.04
C THR A 936 12.22 -13.98 -10.59
N VAL A 937 10.96 -14.34 -10.84
CA VAL A 937 10.60 -15.63 -11.46
C VAL A 937 11.13 -15.76 -12.89
N GLY A 938 11.28 -14.65 -13.62
CA GLY A 938 11.92 -14.58 -14.94
C GLY A 938 13.42 -14.88 -14.88
N GLN A 939 14.15 -14.27 -13.94
CA GLN A 939 15.56 -14.59 -13.68
C GLN A 939 15.76 -16.07 -13.33
N TRP A 940 14.82 -16.66 -12.58
CA TRP A 940 14.83 -18.10 -12.26
C TRP A 940 14.52 -19.00 -13.47
N LYS A 941 13.93 -18.46 -14.54
CA LYS A 941 13.67 -19.18 -15.80
C LYS A 941 14.88 -19.19 -16.74
N ASN A 942 15.72 -18.14 -16.72
CA ASN A 942 16.98 -18.09 -17.47
C ASN A 942 18.04 -19.08 -16.96
N LEU A 943 17.80 -19.71 -15.80
CA LEU A 943 18.51 -20.92 -15.40
C LEU A 943 18.40 -22.01 -16.49
N SER A 944 17.28 -22.11 -17.21
CA SER A 944 17.09 -23.13 -18.26
C SER A 944 18.09 -22.99 -19.41
N GLU A 945 18.33 -21.78 -19.95
CA GLU A 945 19.39 -21.53 -20.92
C GLU A 945 20.78 -21.84 -20.37
N HIS A 946 21.06 -21.47 -19.11
CA HIS A 946 22.32 -21.82 -18.46
C HIS A 946 22.50 -23.35 -18.38
N TRP A 947 21.45 -24.08 -18.01
CA TRP A 947 21.45 -25.55 -17.96
C TRP A 947 21.49 -26.20 -19.34
N VAL A 948 20.90 -25.60 -20.39
CA VAL A 948 21.02 -26.04 -21.78
C VAL A 948 22.44 -25.83 -22.30
N LYS A 949 23.05 -24.66 -22.09
CA LYS A 949 24.46 -24.39 -22.44
C LYS A 949 25.44 -25.25 -21.63
N VAL A 950 25.07 -25.67 -20.42
CA VAL A 950 25.79 -26.69 -19.64
C VAL A 950 25.59 -28.08 -20.25
N ALA A 951 24.38 -28.44 -20.69
CA ALA A 951 24.10 -29.71 -21.37
C ALA A 951 24.78 -29.83 -22.74
N GLU A 952 24.86 -28.76 -23.53
CA GLU A 952 25.60 -28.70 -24.80
C GLU A 952 27.12 -28.86 -24.59
N LYS A 953 27.66 -28.34 -23.48
CA LYS A 953 29.07 -28.52 -23.11
C LYS A 953 29.36 -29.92 -22.56
N CYS A 954 28.37 -30.55 -21.91
CA CYS A 954 28.43 -31.95 -21.49
C CYS A 954 28.23 -32.90 -22.69
N HIS A 955 29.31 -33.18 -23.41
CA HIS A 955 29.32 -34.00 -24.62
C HIS A 955 28.71 -35.41 -24.36
N SER A 956 27.48 -35.62 -24.82
CA SER A 956 26.83 -36.94 -24.87
C SER A 956 26.22 -37.16 -26.25
N PRO A 957 26.53 -38.25 -26.95
CA PRO A 957 26.18 -38.41 -28.36
C PRO A 957 24.74 -38.91 -28.55
N VAL A 958 23.91 -38.11 -29.22
CA VAL A 958 22.69 -38.58 -29.86
C VAL A 958 22.67 -38.03 -31.28
N GLU A 959 22.84 -38.91 -32.26
CA GLU A 959 22.81 -38.54 -33.68
C GLU A 959 21.40 -38.05 -34.08
N PRO A 960 21.30 -37.05 -34.98
CA PRO A 960 20.02 -36.61 -35.52
C PRO A 960 19.36 -37.75 -36.32
N ARG A 961 18.10 -38.07 -35.99
CA ARG A 961 17.30 -38.93 -36.88
C ARG A 961 17.08 -38.22 -38.21
N GLN A 962 17.56 -38.82 -39.30
CA GLN A 962 17.28 -38.39 -40.66
C GLN A 962 15.76 -38.27 -40.91
N MET A 963 15.33 -37.12 -41.44
CA MET A 963 14.01 -36.92 -42.01
C MET A 963 14.14 -36.58 -43.49
N TRP A 964 13.68 -37.51 -44.33
CA TRP A 964 13.39 -37.44 -45.78
C TRP A 964 14.30 -36.62 -46.73
N ASP A 965 14.95 -37.35 -47.63
CA ASP A 965 15.54 -36.79 -48.86
C ASP A 965 14.51 -36.11 -49.76
N THR A 966 14.89 -34.95 -50.33
CA THR A 966 14.26 -34.39 -51.53
C THR A 966 15.35 -34.13 -52.57
N PRO A 967 15.23 -34.58 -53.84
CA PRO A 967 16.36 -34.55 -54.78
C PRO A 967 16.75 -33.14 -55.24
N ALA A 968 18.05 -32.90 -55.37
CA ALA A 968 18.62 -31.66 -55.86
C ALA A 968 18.70 -31.60 -57.40
N THR A 969 18.59 -30.39 -57.98
CA THR A 969 19.07 -30.06 -59.32
C THR A 969 19.72 -28.66 -59.37
N THR A 970 21.04 -28.66 -59.55
CA THR A 970 21.88 -27.77 -60.41
C THR A 970 21.29 -26.46 -60.96
N GLY A 971 21.99 -25.31 -61.01
CA GLY A 971 23.37 -24.97 -60.60
C GLY A 971 23.88 -23.66 -61.26
N ALA A 972 25.01 -23.14 -60.75
CA ALA A 972 25.97 -22.16 -61.34
C ALA A 972 25.51 -20.83 -62.01
N SER A 973 25.97 -19.69 -61.46
CA SER A 973 26.83 -18.71 -62.17
C SER A 973 27.31 -17.55 -61.28
N ASP A 974 28.63 -17.40 -61.13
CA ASP A 974 29.35 -16.16 -60.73
C ASP A 974 29.69 -15.35 -62.01
N PRO A 975 29.93 -14.01 -62.00
CA PRO A 975 31.04 -13.42 -61.22
C PRO A 975 30.88 -11.96 -60.69
N LYS A 976 31.79 -11.60 -59.76
CA LYS A 976 32.19 -10.23 -59.34
C LYS A 976 33.19 -9.60 -60.35
N PRO A 977 33.55 -8.29 -60.30
CA PRO A 977 33.49 -7.33 -59.18
C PRO A 977 32.87 -5.94 -59.57
N GLU A 978 33.05 -4.76 -58.91
CA GLU A 978 34.01 -4.26 -57.89
C GLU A 978 33.46 -3.07 -57.03
N THR A 979 34.37 -2.25 -56.50
CA THR A 979 34.31 -1.08 -55.59
C THR A 979 33.37 0.08 -55.97
N HIS A 980 32.68 0.77 -55.06
CA HIS A 980 33.18 1.34 -53.80
C HIS A 980 32.14 1.33 -52.67
N SER A 981 32.48 0.74 -51.52
CA SER A 981 31.70 0.85 -50.28
C SER A 981 32.25 1.97 -49.39
N LYS A 982 31.40 2.93 -49.02
CA LYS A 982 31.54 3.67 -47.74
C LYS A 982 30.64 2.97 -46.74
N SER A 983 31.13 2.73 -45.53
CA SER A 983 30.36 1.91 -44.59
C SER A 983 29.10 2.65 -44.11
N TRP A 984 28.04 1.90 -43.81
CA TRP A 984 26.78 2.45 -43.27
C TRP A 984 27.02 3.23 -41.95
N ALA A 985 28.01 2.79 -41.17
CA ALA A 985 28.41 3.43 -39.91
C ALA A 985 28.96 4.86 -40.12
N GLU A 986 29.83 5.07 -41.11
CA GLU A 986 30.39 6.40 -41.43
C GLU A 986 29.31 7.41 -41.88
N TRP A 987 28.21 6.91 -42.48
CA TRP A 987 27.07 7.73 -42.87
C TRP A 987 26.23 8.17 -41.65
N MET A 988 26.07 7.30 -40.64
CA MET A 988 25.34 7.63 -39.40
C MET A 988 26.07 8.65 -38.54
N VAL A 989 27.35 8.40 -38.21
CA VAL A 989 28.14 9.27 -37.32
C VAL A 989 28.16 10.70 -37.85
N LYS A 990 28.37 10.87 -39.16
CA LYS A 990 28.44 12.18 -39.81
C LYS A 990 27.09 12.92 -39.91
N ARG A 991 25.96 12.22 -39.79
CA ARG A 991 24.61 12.82 -39.89
C ARG A 991 24.03 13.24 -38.54
N HIS A 992 24.52 12.67 -37.44
CA HIS A 992 23.95 12.85 -36.10
C HIS A 992 24.92 13.43 -35.04
N ALA A 993 26.18 13.68 -35.40
CA ALA A 993 27.16 14.39 -34.55
C ALA A 993 27.38 13.79 -33.14
N LEU A 994 27.29 12.46 -33.04
CA LEU A 994 27.55 11.71 -31.81
C LEU A 994 29.07 11.64 -31.53
N ASN A 995 29.44 11.60 -30.25
CA ASN A 995 30.82 11.72 -29.77
C ASN A 995 31.49 10.33 -29.65
N ASP A 996 32.77 10.20 -30.02
CA ASP A 996 33.47 8.91 -30.25
C ASP A 996 33.93 8.18 -28.95
N LYS A 997 33.01 7.84 -28.03
CA LYS A 997 33.36 7.01 -26.85
C LYS A 997 32.42 5.83 -26.63
N ILE A 998 33.03 4.66 -26.55
CA ILE A 998 32.40 3.38 -26.20
C ILE A 998 32.39 3.27 -24.65
N PRO A 999 31.27 2.86 -24.02
CA PRO A 999 31.21 2.63 -22.58
C PRO A 999 32.20 1.55 -22.11
N LYS A 1000 32.61 1.62 -20.84
CA LYS A 1000 33.35 0.55 -20.15
C LYS A 1000 32.40 -0.24 -19.27
N GLU A 1001 32.74 -1.50 -19.02
CA GLU A 1001 32.01 -2.39 -18.10
C GLU A 1001 31.99 -1.83 -16.68
N ASP A 1002 30.83 -1.94 -16.04
CA ASP A 1002 30.50 -1.30 -14.77
C ASP A 1002 31.19 -1.91 -13.55
N SER A 1003 31.39 -1.07 -12.53
CA SER A 1003 31.67 -1.46 -11.15
C SER A 1003 30.61 -0.82 -10.27
N ASP A 1004 29.98 -1.61 -9.38
CA ASP A 1004 28.91 -1.17 -8.48
C ASP A 1004 29.38 -0.08 -7.49
N ASP A 1005 29.27 1.19 -7.89
CA ASP A 1005 29.38 2.38 -7.02
C ASP A 1005 28.21 3.32 -7.39
N ASP A 1006 27.46 3.79 -6.38
CA ASP A 1006 26.28 4.65 -6.57
C ASP A 1006 26.67 6.05 -7.10
N SER A 1007 26.83 6.18 -8.41
CA SER A 1007 26.86 7.47 -9.10
C SER A 1007 25.90 7.49 -10.29
N ASP A 1008 24.73 8.09 -10.11
CA ASP A 1008 23.72 8.30 -11.16
C ASP A 1008 24.35 9.02 -12.38
N SER A 1009 24.56 8.28 -13.48
CA SER A 1009 25.01 8.83 -14.77
C SER A 1009 23.89 8.86 -15.80
N GLU A 1010 23.93 9.86 -16.69
CA GLU A 1010 22.90 10.10 -17.70
C GLU A 1010 22.75 8.95 -18.73
N ASP A 1011 23.77 8.09 -18.83
CA ASP A 1011 23.89 7.01 -19.82
C ASP A 1011 22.78 5.93 -19.71
N GLU A 1012 22.22 5.65 -18.53
CA GLU A 1012 21.13 4.67 -18.40
C GLU A 1012 19.86 5.10 -19.16
N VAL A 1013 19.56 6.40 -19.20
CA VAL A 1013 18.29 6.92 -19.76
C VAL A 1013 18.30 6.82 -21.29
N ASP A 1014 19.44 7.11 -21.93
CA ASP A 1014 19.61 6.96 -23.38
C ASP A 1014 19.50 5.49 -23.82
N SER A 1015 19.96 4.53 -22.98
CA SER A 1015 19.82 3.10 -23.28
C SER A 1015 18.35 2.66 -23.41
N VAL A 1016 17.46 3.18 -22.56
CA VAL A 1016 16.03 2.87 -22.59
C VAL A 1016 15.35 3.53 -23.80
N ALA A 1017 15.72 4.78 -24.12
CA ALA A 1017 15.23 5.47 -25.32
C ALA A 1017 15.65 4.76 -26.62
N GLN A 1018 16.86 4.18 -26.65
CA GLN A 1018 17.35 3.37 -27.76
C GLN A 1018 16.54 2.07 -27.92
N ILE A 1019 16.25 1.35 -26.83
CA ILE A 1019 15.42 0.14 -26.85
C ILE A 1019 13.99 0.44 -27.35
N ASP A 1020 13.38 1.55 -26.91
CA ASP A 1020 12.05 1.96 -27.38
C ASP A 1020 12.05 2.31 -28.88
N MET A 1021 13.10 2.94 -29.40
CA MET A 1021 13.28 3.19 -30.83
C MET A 1021 13.40 1.88 -31.63
N GLU A 1022 14.19 0.92 -31.15
CA GLU A 1022 14.34 -0.40 -31.78
C GLU A 1022 13.01 -1.18 -31.80
N MET A 1023 12.27 -1.21 -30.69
CA MET A 1023 10.92 -1.81 -30.64
C MET A 1023 9.95 -1.12 -31.60
N LEU A 1024 9.98 0.21 -31.72
CA LEU A 1024 9.12 0.96 -32.63
C LEU A 1024 9.45 0.68 -34.11
N ILE A 1025 10.74 0.48 -34.43
CA ILE A 1025 11.19 0.03 -35.75
C ILE A 1025 10.73 -1.41 -36.03
N MET A 1026 10.91 -2.34 -35.09
CA MET A 1026 10.42 -3.73 -35.21
C MET A 1026 8.91 -3.80 -35.44
N ARG A 1027 8.12 -2.99 -34.70
CA ARG A 1027 6.66 -2.90 -34.88
C ARG A 1027 6.27 -2.35 -36.25
N LYS A 1028 6.92 -1.28 -36.72
CA LYS A 1028 6.71 -0.75 -38.09
C LYS A 1028 7.08 -1.78 -39.15
N PHE A 1029 8.12 -2.58 -38.93
CA PHE A 1029 8.49 -3.69 -39.81
C PHE A 1029 7.44 -4.80 -39.79
N PHE A 1030 7.00 -5.27 -38.62
CA PHE A 1030 6.03 -6.35 -38.48
C PHE A 1030 4.64 -5.96 -39.03
N ALA A 1031 4.16 -4.74 -38.76
CA ALA A 1031 2.90 -4.23 -39.33
C ALA A 1031 2.97 -4.07 -40.87
N LYS A 1032 4.15 -3.79 -41.42
CA LYS A 1032 4.39 -3.75 -42.88
C LYS A 1032 4.51 -5.15 -43.47
N TRP A 1033 5.07 -6.10 -42.73
CA TRP A 1033 5.15 -7.52 -43.08
C TRP A 1033 3.75 -8.16 -43.10
N ALA A 1034 2.98 -8.06 -42.02
CA ALA A 1034 1.62 -8.59 -41.91
C ALA A 1034 0.71 -8.09 -43.05
N ARG A 1035 0.77 -6.78 -43.33
CA ARG A 1035 0.06 -6.15 -44.46
C ARG A 1035 0.49 -6.68 -45.83
N LYS A 1036 1.76 -7.04 -46.01
CA LYS A 1036 2.28 -7.66 -47.24
C LYS A 1036 2.00 -9.17 -47.33
N ALA A 1037 1.92 -9.85 -46.19
CA ALA A 1037 1.63 -11.27 -46.07
C ALA A 1037 0.11 -11.57 -46.15
N GLY A 1038 -0.74 -10.54 -46.14
CA GLY A 1038 -2.20 -10.69 -46.18
C GLY A 1038 -2.83 -11.09 -44.84
N VAL A 1039 -2.08 -11.00 -43.74
CA VAL A 1039 -2.59 -11.29 -42.39
C VAL A 1039 -3.52 -10.15 -41.97
N LYS A 1040 -4.80 -10.47 -41.80
CA LYS A 1040 -5.77 -9.59 -41.15
C LYS A 1040 -5.61 -9.71 -39.64
N ALA A 1041 -5.56 -8.58 -38.95
CA ALA A 1041 -5.65 -8.50 -37.50
C ALA A 1041 -6.65 -7.40 -37.16
N GLU A 1042 -7.67 -7.72 -36.37
CA GLU A 1042 -8.52 -6.70 -35.74
C GLU A 1042 -8.00 -6.40 -34.33
N VAL A 1043 -8.25 -5.18 -33.85
CA VAL A 1043 -7.82 -4.78 -32.50
C VAL A 1043 -8.68 -5.58 -31.52
N CYS A 1044 -8.01 -6.37 -30.67
CA CYS A 1044 -8.59 -7.33 -29.70
C CYS A 1044 -8.93 -8.76 -30.22
N ASP A 1045 -8.36 -9.22 -31.34
CA ASP A 1045 -8.32 -10.67 -31.61
C ASP A 1045 -7.50 -11.42 -30.54
N PRO A 1046 -7.96 -12.59 -30.04
CA PRO A 1046 -7.20 -13.39 -29.08
C PRO A 1046 -6.00 -14.08 -29.75
N LEU A 1047 -4.80 -13.69 -29.32
CA LEU A 1047 -3.55 -14.36 -29.69
C LEU A 1047 -3.61 -15.84 -29.30
N ARG A 1048 -3.28 -16.74 -30.24
CA ARG A 1048 -3.31 -18.18 -29.99
C ARG A 1048 -2.04 -18.63 -29.27
N GLU A 1049 -2.13 -19.72 -28.50
CA GLU A 1049 -0.98 -20.29 -27.79
C GLU A 1049 0.21 -20.52 -28.75
N GLY A 1050 1.29 -19.77 -28.53
CA GLY A 1050 2.56 -19.90 -29.24
C GLY A 1050 3.04 -18.67 -30.02
N GLU A 1051 2.21 -17.66 -30.29
CA GLU A 1051 2.60 -16.62 -31.27
C GLU A 1051 3.61 -15.55 -30.78
N PHE A 1052 3.79 -15.33 -29.48
CA PHE A 1052 4.87 -14.48 -28.95
C PHE A 1052 5.37 -14.91 -27.55
N THR A 1053 6.29 -15.89 -27.51
CA THR A 1053 7.19 -16.06 -26.36
C THR A 1053 8.48 -15.27 -26.58
N VAL A 1054 8.62 -14.15 -25.86
CA VAL A 1054 9.87 -13.39 -25.75
C VAL A 1054 10.33 -13.52 -24.29
N ASP A 1055 11.41 -14.26 -24.05
CA ASP A 1055 11.64 -14.93 -22.75
C ASP A 1055 12.22 -14.06 -21.61
N TRP A 1056 12.58 -12.79 -21.85
CA TRP A 1056 13.35 -12.00 -20.87
C TRP A 1056 12.57 -11.11 -19.91
N THR A 1057 11.24 -10.97 -20.07
CA THR A 1057 10.30 -10.58 -18.99
C THR A 1057 8.89 -11.03 -19.36
N ARG A 1058 8.16 -11.66 -18.41
CA ARG A 1058 6.79 -12.12 -18.69
C ARG A 1058 5.85 -10.93 -18.88
N VAL A 1059 5.57 -10.65 -20.15
CA VAL A 1059 4.63 -9.64 -20.61
C VAL A 1059 3.21 -10.03 -20.18
N ILE A 1060 2.47 -9.11 -19.55
CA ILE A 1060 1.04 -9.33 -19.25
C ILE A 1060 0.20 -9.15 -20.52
N ALA A 1061 -0.90 -9.90 -20.63
CA ALA A 1061 -1.87 -9.72 -21.71
C ALA A 1061 -3.31 -9.78 -21.16
N PRO A 1062 -3.75 -8.79 -20.36
CA PRO A 1062 -5.12 -8.76 -19.85
C PRO A 1062 -6.14 -8.71 -20.99
N VAL A 1063 -7.21 -9.49 -20.84
CA VAL A 1063 -8.31 -9.64 -21.80
C VAL A 1063 -9.64 -9.24 -21.16
N LEU A 1064 -10.64 -9.03 -22.01
CA LEU A 1064 -12.04 -9.01 -21.60
C LEU A 1064 -12.53 -10.47 -21.52
N GLU A 1065 -13.18 -10.83 -20.42
CA GLU A 1065 -13.69 -12.19 -20.17
C GLU A 1065 -15.23 -12.23 -20.21
N GLY A 1066 -15.90 -11.08 -20.33
CA GLY A 1066 -17.35 -10.99 -20.25
C GLY A 1066 -17.85 -11.06 -18.80
N ARG A 1067 -17.06 -10.54 -17.85
CA ARG A 1067 -17.43 -10.36 -16.44
C ARG A 1067 -18.58 -9.37 -16.29
N ILE A 1068 -18.68 -8.36 -17.17
CA ILE A 1068 -19.73 -7.33 -17.07
C ILE A 1068 -20.55 -7.29 -18.34
N LYS A 1069 -21.86 -7.59 -18.23
CA LYS A 1069 -22.80 -7.62 -19.35
C LYS A 1069 -23.92 -6.62 -19.13
N MET A 1070 -24.27 -5.90 -20.19
CA MET A 1070 -25.42 -5.00 -20.23
C MET A 1070 -26.50 -5.60 -21.14
N ILE A 1071 -27.74 -5.62 -20.69
CA ILE A 1071 -28.90 -5.89 -21.55
C ILE A 1071 -29.22 -4.62 -22.35
N SER A 1072 -29.32 -4.78 -23.66
CA SER A 1072 -29.60 -3.73 -24.66
C SER A 1072 -31.08 -3.59 -24.98
#